data_AF-A0A2N9NXD7-F1
#
_entry.id   AF-A0A2N9NXD7-F1
#
_cell.length_a   1.000
_cell.length_b   1.000
_cell.length_c   1.000
_cell.angle_alpha   90.00
_cell.angle_beta   90.00
_cell.angle_gamma   90.00
#
_symmetry.space_group_name_H-M   'P 1'
#
loop_
_entity.id
_entity.type
_entity.pdbx_description
1 polymer ?
#
loop_
_entity_poly.entity_id
_entity_poly.type
_entity_poly.pdbx_seq_one_letter_code
_entity_poly.pdbx_strand_id
1 'polypeptide(L)'
;MKTNRVLWWSVALLIGATTFALWRGALHGTGPATARTEAPAASANAVVQTKPADGFTIYQHAKDAPSWAVAYGKEFWRRSLPARGRNLKSASSQDHPALNLGDVIDRVSHAFSTANSGGPPAVHAKTYAAALNGSRITFSPARPPEKSETATSVGGAKTSASDQQRLAALAERTPETPQEEEVLMARLTALAAEEAANSKAQAQPTAAGAARPRRPAPSVPEPDPQSEAAFQTVSVRQGNRAVYEPEAAPLQWAVLGNTAQAVLDSRSGLLEHFEASSQGVAVTWVLPHKSHTADPLVIEARLTGLAYAGQTVGGHHYADNSGTARLRVGNVTLADVAGARWQLPIDARQEKLRITIPASILAQATYPLAIDPLISPEFGMDTPIDLPASAAQQNPAVAANGATFLVAWEDQRTSGPGSASIFGARVTAAGAISDPNGIAISPVGASAPAVAANGTGYLVVWVDGRNVATTGLDIYGARVDNAGNVLDAGGFPISVAPNDQLAPAATPNGADSFVVWQDGRDPATAPDIYGARVTSAGAVLDSSGIPIATATGAQASPAVAFNGLNFLVVWTDQRGGGDFDIYGSRVSAAGVVLDSDGIPICTVAGGEYFPKVAANGSDFLAVWEDDRNAGSGFVDIYGARISAAGSVLDRGGFPIGTGSADRHTPAVAAGLTDYLVVWLDQRNLGTTGLDIYGARVTTAGGVTDPNGFAIDTAPNDQTTPVLAFNGSQFLVAWTDARNMATTDLDVYAALVSTAATVSPPAGFVVSTGASDEEAPATASNGSNHLVVWQDSRNSPTTGADLYGVRVSTTGVVLDPNAIAISTAPADQVSPNVATDGTNYLVVWEDYRNAGTTGVDIYGTRVTGDGAVQDPTGIPISTATSDQLAPAVAGGTSGYLVAWQDGRNLATSGSDIYGSRVTSAGAVLDGGGLAICTANAAQYSAAVAFDGKKYLVVWSDERNLGVTGVDVYGTRVSTSGTVLDSPNLPIIQAAGDDIFPAVASAAGAFLVVWEDGRNSATTGDEIYGTRITDTGVVSDPGGLAIDVTPGYEATPAVAASGTNYLVVWQDGRNAATNGADIYGARVTTGGAVLDPAGVAINTGPFDQKVPKLASGSSGVFLVVCQSLESGSSRAIGNLVYLDDFPIITQIAVTAGTATLTWLSIPGRTYRVQFKSDLNSPDWSNLVPDIVAAGAVTTQMDTTIGTAPARFYRVLLLP
;
A
#
# COMPACT_ATOMS: atom_id res chain seq x y z
N MET A 1 -52.51 -31.66 42.42
CA MET A 1 -52.85 -30.66 43.47
C MET A 1 -52.34 -29.31 42.96
N LYS A 2 -53.20 -28.28 42.88
CA LYS A 2 -53.25 -27.11 43.79
C LYS A 2 -51.94 -26.28 43.81
N THR A 3 -51.91 -24.96 43.60
CA THR A 3 -52.83 -23.91 43.04
C THR A 3 -52.00 -22.60 43.02
N ASN A 4 -52.13 -21.60 42.14
CA ASN A 4 -53.29 -20.79 41.67
C ASN A 4 -52.79 -19.88 40.49
N ARG A 5 -53.60 -19.35 39.55
CA ARG A 5 -54.94 -19.69 39.03
C ARG A 5 -55.31 -18.75 37.85
N VAL A 6 -56.25 -19.19 36.98
CA VAL A 6 -57.23 -18.35 36.24
C VAL A 6 -56.72 -17.47 35.09
N LEU A 7 -57.40 -17.28 33.93
CA LEU A 7 -58.37 -18.01 33.05
C LEU A 7 -58.78 -16.93 31.97
N TRP A 8 -58.76 -17.10 30.64
CA TRP A 8 -59.83 -17.61 29.73
C TRP A 8 -59.50 -17.24 28.23
N TRP A 9 -59.78 -18.11 27.23
CA TRP A 9 -60.81 -18.02 26.15
C TRP A 9 -60.68 -16.81 25.18
N SER A 10 -60.79 -16.90 23.84
CA SER A 10 -61.25 -17.93 22.86
C SER A 10 -60.59 -17.72 21.47
N VAL A 11 -60.26 -18.75 20.66
CA VAL A 11 -61.03 -19.33 19.50
C VAL A 11 -61.47 -18.27 18.45
N ALA A 12 -61.09 -18.32 17.16
CA ALA A 12 -61.36 -19.36 16.14
C ALA A 12 -60.29 -19.42 15.00
N LEU A 13 -59.78 -20.58 14.56
CA LEU A 13 -60.17 -21.46 13.40
C LEU A 13 -59.96 -20.89 11.97
N LEU A 14 -59.67 -21.68 10.91
CA LEU A 14 -58.94 -22.96 10.71
C LEU A 14 -58.96 -23.35 9.18
N ILE A 15 -58.00 -24.17 8.71
CA ILE A 15 -58.09 -25.00 7.45
C ILE A 15 -58.19 -24.19 6.12
N GLY A 16 -57.79 -24.68 4.94
CA GLY A 16 -57.13 -25.93 4.54
C GLY A 16 -57.33 -26.20 3.03
N ALA A 17 -56.99 -27.40 2.54
CA ALA A 17 -56.70 -27.62 1.12
C ALA A 17 -57.85 -28.18 0.24
N THR A 18 -57.90 -27.69 -1.01
CA THR A 18 -58.26 -28.39 -2.28
C THR A 18 -59.69 -28.88 -2.62
N THR A 19 -59.96 -28.81 -3.94
CA THR A 19 -60.89 -29.61 -4.79
C THR A 19 -62.29 -29.08 -5.17
N PHE A 20 -62.71 -29.45 -6.40
CA PHE A 20 -64.07 -29.40 -7.01
C PHE A 20 -64.71 -28.00 -7.31
N ALA A 21 -65.48 -27.77 -8.40
CA ALA A 21 -65.82 -28.63 -9.55
C ALA A 21 -66.20 -27.85 -10.86
N LEU A 22 -65.94 -28.50 -12.01
CA LEU A 22 -66.81 -28.66 -13.19
C LEU A 22 -67.68 -27.50 -13.80
N TRP A 23 -67.27 -27.09 -15.02
CA TRP A 23 -68.03 -27.27 -16.30
C TRP A 23 -69.10 -26.25 -16.77
N ARG A 24 -68.78 -25.60 -17.91
CA ARG A 24 -69.61 -25.11 -19.06
C ARG A 24 -70.95 -24.37 -18.83
N GLY A 25 -71.30 -23.34 -19.61
CA GLY A 25 -70.56 -22.65 -20.69
C GLY A 25 -71.45 -22.11 -21.82
N ALA A 26 -70.85 -21.29 -22.69
CA ALA A 26 -71.27 -20.89 -24.06
C ALA A 26 -72.66 -20.27 -24.31
N LEU A 27 -72.69 -19.09 -24.94
CA LEU A 27 -73.13 -18.91 -26.35
C LEU A 27 -72.72 -17.51 -26.89
N HIS A 28 -72.79 -17.31 -28.22
CA HIS A 28 -72.22 -16.15 -28.93
C HIS A 28 -73.26 -15.28 -29.65
N GLY A 29 -72.99 -13.96 -29.71
CA GLY A 29 -73.55 -13.03 -30.72
C GLY A 29 -75.00 -12.57 -30.48
N THR A 30 -75.48 -11.46 -31.01
CA THR A 30 -74.94 -10.47 -31.99
C THR A 30 -75.69 -9.14 -31.85
N GLY A 31 -75.09 -7.98 -32.19
CA GLY A 31 -75.87 -6.75 -32.47
C GLY A 31 -75.26 -5.44 -31.94
N PRO A 32 -75.63 -4.26 -32.47
CA PRO A 32 -74.65 -3.19 -32.69
C PRO A 32 -75.05 -1.75 -32.26
N ALA A 33 -74.15 -0.81 -32.58
CA ALA A 33 -74.35 0.63 -32.83
C ALA A 33 -74.29 1.65 -31.66
N THR A 34 -73.13 2.31 -31.57
CA THR A 34 -72.91 3.77 -31.45
C THR A 34 -74.02 4.72 -30.92
N ALA A 35 -73.68 5.55 -29.93
CA ALA A 35 -73.77 7.03 -30.03
C ALA A 35 -72.99 7.77 -28.91
N ARG A 36 -72.71 9.06 -29.13
CA ARG A 36 -71.96 9.99 -28.26
C ARG A 36 -72.83 10.62 -27.16
N THR A 37 -72.19 11.12 -26.09
CA THR A 37 -72.49 12.43 -25.47
C THR A 37 -71.26 13.02 -24.75
N GLU A 38 -71.39 14.22 -24.20
CA GLU A 38 -70.29 15.18 -24.02
C GLU A 38 -69.80 15.39 -22.56
N ALA A 39 -68.94 16.40 -22.38
CA ALA A 39 -68.17 16.76 -21.20
C ALA A 39 -68.98 17.17 -19.94
N PRO A 40 -68.27 17.48 -18.85
CA PRO A 40 -68.20 18.90 -18.47
C PRO A 40 -66.76 19.44 -18.43
N ALA A 41 -66.63 20.77 -18.39
CA ALA A 41 -65.36 21.48 -18.57
C ALA A 41 -64.95 22.35 -17.36
N ALA A 42 -63.65 22.68 -17.34
CA ALA A 42 -63.03 23.85 -16.70
C ALA A 42 -63.09 23.99 -15.16
N SER A 43 -61.92 23.77 -14.54
CA SER A 43 -61.30 24.79 -13.69
C SER A 43 -59.85 24.98 -14.14
N ALA A 44 -59.49 26.17 -14.61
CA ALA A 44 -58.12 26.44 -15.07
C ALA A 44 -57.17 26.63 -13.88
N ASN A 45 -55.93 26.13 -14.01
CA ASN A 45 -54.79 26.52 -13.19
C ASN A 45 -53.60 26.77 -14.11
N ALA A 46 -52.75 27.73 -13.75
CA ALA A 46 -51.79 28.33 -14.67
C ALA A 46 -50.61 27.42 -15.02
N VAL A 47 -50.16 27.51 -16.28
CA VAL A 47 -48.87 26.95 -16.70
C VAL A 47 -47.75 27.79 -16.08
N VAL A 48 -46.93 27.19 -15.23
CA VAL A 48 -45.74 27.85 -14.68
C VAL A 48 -44.61 27.79 -15.71
N GLN A 49 -44.67 28.66 -16.72
CA GLN A 49 -43.51 29.00 -17.53
C GLN A 49 -42.66 30.01 -16.76
N THR A 50 -41.50 29.56 -16.25
CA THR A 50 -40.45 30.48 -15.80
C THR A 50 -39.93 31.28 -16.99
N LYS A 51 -39.83 32.60 -16.85
CA LYS A 51 -39.37 33.49 -17.93
C LYS A 51 -37.93 33.16 -18.33
N PRO A 52 -37.56 33.23 -19.63
CA PRO A 52 -36.18 33.02 -20.04
C PRO A 52 -35.32 34.23 -19.66
N ALA A 53 -34.31 34.00 -18.83
CA ALA A 53 -33.14 34.87 -18.70
C ALA A 53 -31.91 34.24 -19.39
N ASP A 54 -31.73 32.92 -19.23
CA ASP A 54 -30.43 32.26 -19.45
C ASP A 54 -30.41 31.19 -20.57
N GLY A 55 -31.44 31.14 -21.42
CA GLY A 55 -31.45 30.33 -22.65
C GLY A 55 -31.98 28.89 -22.53
N PHE A 56 -32.38 28.43 -21.34
CA PHE A 56 -33.02 27.13 -21.13
C PHE A 56 -34.51 27.24 -20.74
N THR A 57 -35.31 26.27 -21.18
CA THR A 57 -36.72 26.10 -20.78
C THR A 57 -36.95 24.69 -20.26
N ILE A 58 -37.48 24.56 -19.04
CA ILE A 58 -37.79 23.28 -18.40
C ILE A 58 -39.26 22.93 -18.64
N TYR A 59 -39.52 21.74 -19.18
CA TYR A 59 -40.86 21.26 -19.52
C TYR A 59 -41.31 20.13 -18.59
N GLN A 60 -42.47 20.29 -17.96
CA GLN A 60 -43.03 19.26 -17.05
C GLN A 60 -43.60 18.04 -17.79
N HIS A 61 -43.97 18.19 -19.07
CA HIS A 61 -44.50 17.09 -19.87
C HIS A 61 -43.98 17.15 -21.32
N ALA A 62 -43.67 15.99 -21.90
CA ALA A 62 -43.16 15.87 -23.27
C ALA A 62 -44.09 16.47 -24.35
N LYS A 63 -45.40 16.54 -24.08
CA LYS A 63 -46.40 17.15 -24.98
C LYS A 63 -46.33 18.68 -25.08
N ASP A 64 -45.66 19.34 -24.13
CA ASP A 64 -45.54 20.80 -24.05
C ASP A 64 -44.16 21.29 -24.51
N ALA A 65 -43.22 20.35 -24.73
CA ALA A 65 -41.89 20.60 -25.29
C ALA A 65 -41.94 20.84 -26.81
N PRO A 66 -40.89 21.41 -27.42
CA PRO A 66 -40.86 21.66 -28.86
C PRO A 66 -40.92 20.36 -29.67
N SER A 67 -41.58 20.38 -30.83
CA SER A 67 -41.80 19.19 -31.66
C SER A 67 -40.54 18.57 -32.29
N TRP A 68 -39.37 19.19 -32.10
CA TRP A 68 -38.06 18.64 -32.46
C TRP A 68 -37.39 17.85 -31.33
N ALA A 69 -37.84 18.00 -30.08
CA ALA A 69 -37.25 17.31 -28.94
C ALA A 69 -37.60 15.82 -28.96
N VAL A 70 -36.62 14.95 -28.69
CA VAL A 70 -36.82 13.51 -28.61
C VAL A 70 -37.54 13.21 -27.29
N ALA A 71 -38.81 12.81 -27.40
CA ALA A 71 -39.63 12.43 -26.25
C ALA A 71 -39.28 11.03 -25.73
N TYR A 72 -39.52 10.81 -24.43
CA TYR A 72 -39.31 9.53 -23.75
C TYR A 72 -39.92 8.32 -24.49
N GLY A 73 -39.11 7.26 -24.64
CA GLY A 73 -39.42 6.04 -25.39
C GLY A 73 -39.23 6.15 -26.92
N LYS A 74 -38.73 7.29 -27.41
CA LYS A 74 -38.43 7.54 -28.83
C LYS A 74 -36.93 7.54 -29.15
N GLU A 75 -36.09 7.46 -28.13
CA GLU A 75 -34.63 7.24 -28.18
C GLU A 75 -34.32 5.88 -28.82
N PHE A 76 -34.35 5.82 -30.14
CA PHE A 76 -34.23 4.57 -30.90
C PHE A 76 -32.89 3.86 -30.67
N TRP A 77 -31.83 4.62 -30.35
CA TRP A 77 -30.50 4.12 -29.99
C TRP A 77 -30.44 3.38 -28.65
N ARG A 78 -31.41 3.60 -27.74
CA ARG A 78 -31.54 2.86 -26.47
C ARG A 78 -32.22 1.48 -26.62
N ARG A 79 -32.76 1.13 -27.80
CA ARG A 79 -33.52 -0.13 -27.98
C ARG A 79 -32.62 -1.36 -28.12
N SER A 80 -32.89 -2.38 -27.30
CA SER A 80 -32.35 -3.73 -27.44
C SER A 80 -33.10 -4.52 -28.52
N LEU A 81 -32.38 -5.31 -29.32
CA LEU A 81 -32.99 -6.23 -30.28
C LEU A 81 -33.45 -7.54 -29.59
N PRO A 82 -34.57 -8.15 -30.00
CA PRO A 82 -34.95 -9.48 -29.53
C PRO A 82 -33.89 -10.53 -29.88
N ALA A 83 -33.51 -11.35 -28.91
CA ALA A 83 -32.51 -12.40 -29.11
C ALA A 83 -32.94 -13.40 -30.20
N ARG A 84 -32.10 -13.60 -31.22
CA ARG A 84 -32.33 -14.57 -32.31
C ARG A 84 -32.25 -16.01 -31.77
N GLY A 85 -33.35 -16.57 -31.28
CA GLY A 85 -33.26 -17.91 -30.70
C GLY A 85 -34.50 -18.64 -30.17
N ARG A 86 -35.73 -18.39 -30.64
CA ARG A 86 -36.87 -19.31 -30.38
C ARG A 86 -38.00 -19.18 -31.40
N ASN A 87 -38.39 -20.29 -32.03
CA ASN A 87 -39.58 -20.38 -32.87
C ASN A 87 -40.84 -20.54 -31.99
N LEU A 88 -41.72 -19.55 -31.96
CA LEU A 88 -43.09 -19.69 -31.45
C LEU A 88 -44.09 -19.04 -32.42
N LYS A 89 -45.13 -19.79 -32.80
CA LYS A 89 -46.20 -19.34 -33.69
C LYS A 89 -47.46 -18.99 -32.89
N SER A 90 -47.70 -17.70 -32.67
CA SER A 90 -49.05 -17.16 -32.39
C SER A 90 -49.00 -15.64 -32.51
N ALA A 91 -50.06 -15.03 -33.05
CA ALA A 91 -50.16 -13.58 -33.24
C ALA A 91 -51.17 -12.93 -32.28
N SER A 92 -51.20 -11.59 -32.31
CA SER A 92 -52.19 -10.68 -31.70
C SER A 92 -52.29 -10.60 -30.17
N SER A 93 -51.34 -9.88 -29.57
CA SER A 93 -51.62 -8.83 -28.59
C SER A 93 -51.07 -7.50 -29.13
N GLN A 94 -51.66 -6.36 -28.75
CA GLN A 94 -50.96 -5.08 -28.85
C GLN A 94 -50.10 -4.93 -27.60
N ASP A 95 -48.82 -5.27 -27.72
CA ASP A 95 -47.88 -5.11 -26.61
C ASP A 95 -47.62 -3.61 -26.40
N HIS A 96 -48.22 -3.06 -25.35
CA HIS A 96 -47.67 -1.85 -24.73
C HIS A 96 -46.24 -2.18 -24.30
N PRO A 97 -45.24 -1.31 -24.57
CA PRO A 97 -43.89 -1.53 -24.09
C PRO A 97 -43.94 -1.67 -22.56
N ALA A 98 -43.41 -2.78 -22.05
CA ALA A 98 -43.42 -3.06 -20.63
C ALA A 98 -42.70 -1.92 -19.90
N LEU A 99 -43.36 -1.35 -18.88
CA LEU A 99 -42.77 -0.32 -18.03
C LEU A 99 -41.61 -0.94 -17.24
N ASN A 100 -40.39 -0.80 -17.77
CA ASN A 100 -39.18 -1.16 -17.06
C ASN A 100 -39.02 -0.22 -15.88
N LEU A 101 -39.27 -0.73 -14.67
CA LEU A 101 -39.21 0.07 -13.45
C LEU A 101 -37.79 0.59 -13.20
N GLY A 102 -36.75 -0.09 -13.70
CA GLY A 102 -35.36 0.38 -13.66
C GLY A 102 -35.19 1.69 -14.46
N ASP A 103 -35.55 1.68 -15.75
CA ASP A 103 -35.45 2.87 -16.61
C ASP A 103 -36.29 4.05 -16.10
N VAL A 104 -37.42 3.77 -15.45
CA VAL A 104 -38.27 4.81 -14.83
C VAL A 104 -37.62 5.37 -13.56
N ILE A 105 -37.01 4.52 -12.73
CA ILE A 105 -36.30 4.96 -11.51
C ILE A 105 -35.07 5.79 -11.90
N ASP A 106 -34.23 5.30 -12.81
CA ASP A 106 -32.98 5.95 -13.23
C ASP A 106 -33.24 7.36 -13.80
N ARG A 107 -34.29 7.51 -14.61
CA ARG A 107 -34.67 8.80 -15.21
C ARG A 107 -35.36 9.77 -14.24
N VAL A 108 -35.85 9.28 -13.11
CA VAL A 108 -36.40 10.12 -12.03
C VAL A 108 -35.31 10.50 -11.02
N SER A 109 -34.33 9.63 -10.76
CA SER A 109 -33.19 9.95 -9.89
C SER A 109 -32.15 10.85 -10.55
N HIS A 110 -32.04 10.83 -11.88
CA HIS A 110 -31.10 11.66 -12.65
C HIS A 110 -31.77 12.80 -13.42
N ALA A 111 -32.94 13.27 -12.95
CA ALA A 111 -33.64 14.40 -13.56
C ALA A 111 -32.89 15.73 -13.33
N PHE A 112 -32.77 16.54 -14.38
CA PHE A 112 -32.28 17.91 -14.25
C PHE A 112 -33.28 18.76 -13.45
N SER A 113 -32.76 19.48 -12.47
CA SER A 113 -33.51 20.35 -11.56
C SER A 113 -32.86 21.72 -11.47
N THR A 114 -33.58 22.72 -10.96
CA THR A 114 -33.00 24.02 -10.62
C THR A 114 -33.16 24.27 -9.12
N ALA A 115 -32.12 24.84 -8.51
CA ALA A 115 -32.23 25.38 -7.17
C ALA A 115 -33.30 26.50 -7.14
N ASN A 116 -33.96 26.68 -5.99
CA ASN A 116 -35.07 27.64 -5.80
C ASN A 116 -34.69 29.14 -5.99
N SER A 117 -33.44 29.42 -6.38
CA SER A 117 -32.85 30.73 -6.62
C SER A 117 -32.43 30.99 -8.08
N GLY A 118 -32.84 30.14 -9.03
CA GLY A 118 -32.69 30.43 -10.47
C GLY A 118 -31.31 30.11 -11.07
N GLY A 119 -30.59 29.14 -10.51
CA GLY A 119 -29.35 28.62 -11.12
C GLY A 119 -29.59 27.79 -12.40
N PRO A 120 -28.50 27.37 -13.09
CA PRO A 120 -28.57 26.49 -14.25
C PRO A 120 -29.22 25.13 -13.93
N PRO A 121 -29.78 24.42 -14.94
CA PRO A 121 -30.29 23.07 -14.76
C PRO A 121 -29.16 22.10 -14.40
N ALA A 122 -29.28 21.43 -13.25
CA ALA A 122 -28.26 20.54 -12.71
C ALA A 122 -28.86 19.19 -12.24
N VAL A 123 -28.05 18.14 -12.33
CA VAL A 123 -28.30 16.81 -11.79
C VAL A 123 -27.24 16.48 -10.75
N HIS A 124 -27.67 15.95 -9.60
CA HIS A 124 -26.80 15.44 -8.54
C HIS A 124 -27.08 13.94 -8.39
N ALA A 125 -26.27 13.12 -9.06
CA ALA A 125 -26.33 11.67 -8.98
C ALA A 125 -25.62 11.16 -7.72
N LYS A 126 -25.65 9.84 -7.48
CA LYS A 126 -24.87 9.23 -6.38
C LYS A 126 -23.35 9.29 -6.63
N THR A 127 -22.92 9.38 -7.88
CA THR A 127 -21.51 9.21 -8.32
C THR A 127 -20.93 10.41 -9.06
N TYR A 128 -21.75 11.41 -9.40
CA TYR A 128 -21.33 12.65 -10.07
C TYR A 128 -22.38 13.75 -9.90
N ALA A 129 -22.00 14.99 -10.13
CA ALA A 129 -22.90 16.10 -10.44
C ALA A 129 -22.60 16.63 -11.85
N ALA A 130 -23.62 17.17 -12.53
CA ALA A 130 -23.44 17.82 -13.83
C ALA A 130 -24.43 18.97 -14.02
N ALA A 131 -23.98 20.07 -14.63
CA ALA A 131 -24.79 21.29 -14.81
C ALA A 131 -24.67 21.88 -16.22
N LEU A 132 -25.79 22.36 -16.76
CA LEU A 132 -25.89 22.93 -18.10
C LEU A 132 -25.63 24.45 -18.08
N ASN A 133 -24.49 24.89 -18.61
CA ASN A 133 -24.08 26.29 -18.61
C ASN A 133 -23.87 26.80 -20.06
N GLY A 134 -24.88 27.47 -20.62
CA GLY A 134 -24.85 28.02 -21.97
C GLY A 134 -24.77 26.93 -23.04
N SER A 135 -23.66 26.81 -23.74
CA SER A 135 -23.37 25.72 -24.70
C SER A 135 -22.32 24.73 -24.15
N ARG A 136 -22.25 24.59 -22.83
CA ARG A 136 -21.38 23.63 -22.12
C ARG A 136 -22.18 22.81 -21.13
N ILE A 137 -21.72 21.60 -20.86
CA ILE A 137 -22.11 20.85 -19.67
C ILE A 137 -20.87 20.66 -18.80
N THR A 138 -20.93 21.11 -17.54
CA THR A 138 -19.93 20.76 -16.54
C THR A 138 -20.26 19.40 -15.94
N PHE A 139 -19.24 18.65 -15.55
CA PHE A 139 -19.31 17.33 -14.97
C PHE A 139 -18.23 17.22 -13.90
N SER A 140 -18.59 16.79 -12.70
CA SER A 140 -17.66 16.53 -11.61
C SER A 140 -18.05 15.25 -10.88
N PRO A 141 -17.14 14.27 -10.68
CA PRO A 141 -17.40 13.11 -9.83
C PRO A 141 -17.81 13.53 -8.40
N ALA A 142 -18.65 12.71 -7.76
CA ALA A 142 -19.16 12.99 -6.43
C ALA A 142 -18.14 12.62 -5.35
N ARG A 143 -17.88 13.53 -4.40
CA ARG A 143 -17.10 13.22 -3.20
C ARG A 143 -17.85 12.23 -2.29
N PRO A 144 -17.15 11.35 -1.56
CA PRO A 144 -17.73 10.63 -0.43
C PRO A 144 -18.30 11.63 0.61
N PRO A 145 -19.47 11.36 1.22
CA PRO A 145 -20.06 12.29 2.17
C PRO A 145 -19.28 12.30 3.50
N GLU A 146 -18.74 13.45 3.87
CA GLU A 146 -18.21 13.71 5.21
C GLU A 146 -19.28 13.44 6.29
N LYS A 147 -18.85 12.92 7.44
CA LYS A 147 -19.71 12.73 8.62
C LYS A 147 -19.95 14.08 9.30
N SER A 148 -20.85 14.90 8.76
CA SER A 148 -21.19 16.20 9.36
C SER A 148 -21.71 16.03 10.80
N GLU A 149 -21.09 16.72 11.75
CA GLU A 149 -21.55 16.77 13.14
C GLU A 149 -22.99 17.32 13.24
N THR A 150 -23.74 16.89 14.26
CA THR A 150 -25.14 17.27 14.42
C THR A 150 -25.33 18.68 15.00
N ALA A 151 -24.98 19.71 14.21
CA ALA A 151 -25.24 21.11 14.52
C ALA A 151 -26.74 21.43 14.47
N THR A 152 -27.44 21.32 15.59
CA THR A 152 -28.87 21.69 15.69
C THR A 152 -29.06 23.20 15.57
N SER A 153 -29.69 23.64 14.47
CA SER A 153 -30.01 25.05 14.26
C SER A 153 -30.98 25.61 15.32
N VAL A 154 -30.53 26.56 16.13
CA VAL A 154 -31.38 27.42 16.95
C VAL A 154 -31.56 28.76 16.24
N GLY A 155 -32.78 29.31 16.23
CA GLY A 155 -33.12 30.51 15.47
C GLY A 155 -32.38 31.76 15.97
N GLY A 156 -31.88 32.58 15.03
CA GLY A 156 -31.06 33.75 15.34
C GLY A 156 -31.82 34.85 16.10
N ALA A 157 -31.19 35.35 17.16
CA ALA A 157 -31.57 36.62 17.79
C ALA A 157 -31.10 37.81 16.94
N LYS A 158 -31.83 38.92 16.97
CA LYS A 158 -31.40 40.18 16.33
C LYS A 158 -30.56 40.99 17.31
N THR A 159 -29.27 41.14 17.02
CA THR A 159 -28.41 42.13 17.68
C THR A 159 -28.70 43.53 17.13
N SER A 160 -28.40 44.57 17.92
CA SER A 160 -28.68 45.96 17.56
C SER A 160 -27.55 46.55 16.72
N ALA A 161 -27.90 47.26 15.64
CA ALA A 161 -26.91 47.86 14.73
C ALA A 161 -26.00 48.91 15.41
N SER A 162 -26.40 49.48 16.55
CA SER A 162 -25.56 50.35 17.38
C SER A 162 -24.32 49.66 17.94
N ASP A 163 -24.40 48.36 18.17
CA ASP A 163 -23.43 47.63 18.97
C ASP A 163 -22.37 47.02 18.05
N GLN A 164 -22.79 46.51 16.89
CA GLN A 164 -21.90 46.20 15.76
C GLN A 164 -21.11 47.44 15.30
N GLN A 165 -21.73 48.63 15.25
CA GLN A 165 -21.01 49.87 14.90
C GLN A 165 -19.96 50.27 15.96
N ARG A 166 -20.21 49.99 17.25
CA ARG A 166 -19.20 50.19 18.30
C ARG A 166 -18.06 49.17 18.23
N LEU A 167 -18.37 47.92 17.92
CA LEU A 167 -17.36 46.86 17.81
C LEU A 167 -16.40 47.13 16.64
N ALA A 168 -16.94 47.49 15.46
CA ALA A 168 -16.15 47.91 14.30
C ALA A 168 -15.27 49.13 14.60
N ALA A 169 -15.83 50.17 15.24
CA ALA A 169 -15.10 51.39 15.58
C ALA A 169 -14.03 51.23 16.69
N LEU A 170 -13.97 50.08 17.39
CA LEU A 170 -12.81 49.69 18.20
C LEU A 170 -11.80 48.84 17.39
N ALA A 171 -12.29 47.92 16.55
CA ALA A 171 -11.43 47.04 15.76
C ALA A 171 -10.58 47.77 14.70
N GLU A 172 -11.04 48.91 14.18
CA GLU A 172 -10.30 49.73 13.21
C GLU A 172 -9.19 50.62 13.84
N ARG A 173 -8.92 50.51 15.15
CA ARG A 173 -7.92 51.35 15.84
C ARG A 173 -6.62 50.59 16.11
N THR A 174 -5.62 50.78 15.25
CA THR A 174 -4.24 50.31 15.50
C THR A 174 -3.67 50.95 16.77
N PRO A 175 -3.18 50.17 17.76
CA PRO A 175 -2.46 50.72 18.91
C PRO A 175 -1.01 51.07 18.54
N GLU A 176 -0.48 52.18 19.05
CA GLU A 176 0.93 52.56 18.87
C GLU A 176 1.81 52.12 20.07
N THR A 177 1.21 51.66 21.17
CA THR A 177 1.91 51.18 22.38
C THR A 177 1.25 49.95 23.02
N PRO A 178 2.01 49.05 23.68
CA PRO A 178 1.44 47.84 24.30
C PRO A 178 0.41 48.11 25.41
N GLN A 179 0.55 49.21 26.18
CA GLN A 179 -0.48 49.58 27.17
C GLN A 179 -1.79 50.04 26.53
N GLU A 180 -1.77 50.59 25.30
CA GLU A 180 -3.00 50.92 24.58
C GLU A 180 -3.66 49.67 24.00
N GLU A 181 -2.86 48.70 23.54
CA GLU A 181 -3.34 47.38 23.10
C GLU A 181 -4.05 46.62 24.24
N GLU A 182 -3.42 46.54 25.43
CA GLU A 182 -4.01 45.92 26.61
C GLU A 182 -5.36 46.57 27.00
N VAL A 183 -5.45 47.90 26.95
CA VAL A 183 -6.68 48.65 27.23
C VAL A 183 -7.73 48.51 26.11
N LEU A 184 -7.32 48.32 24.85
CA LEU A 184 -8.23 48.06 23.73
C LEU A 184 -8.83 46.65 23.84
N MET A 185 -8.00 45.65 24.11
CA MET A 185 -8.40 44.24 24.27
C MET A 185 -9.28 44.04 25.50
N ALA A 186 -8.99 44.70 26.62
CA ALA A 186 -9.86 44.70 27.80
C ALA A 186 -11.26 45.27 27.51
N ARG A 187 -11.36 46.28 26.63
CA ARG A 187 -12.65 46.88 26.22
C ARG A 187 -13.41 46.02 25.22
N LEU A 188 -12.73 45.37 24.28
CA LEU A 188 -13.32 44.38 23.36
C LEU A 188 -13.90 43.20 24.14
N THR A 189 -13.13 42.65 25.09
CA THR A 189 -13.56 41.55 25.96
C THR A 189 -14.77 41.94 26.83
N ALA A 190 -14.80 43.17 27.36
CA ALA A 190 -15.93 43.69 28.13
C ALA A 190 -17.22 43.81 27.30
N LEU A 191 -17.14 44.29 26.05
CA LEU A 191 -18.29 44.38 25.15
C LEU A 191 -18.86 42.99 24.82
N ALA A 192 -18.00 42.02 24.50
CA ALA A 192 -18.41 40.65 24.20
C ALA A 192 -19.10 39.96 25.41
N ALA A 193 -18.63 40.25 26.63
CA ALA A 193 -19.25 39.76 27.85
C ALA A 193 -20.66 40.35 28.10
N GLU A 194 -20.90 41.61 27.71
CA GLU A 194 -22.20 42.27 27.84
C GLU A 194 -23.24 41.71 26.85
N GLU A 195 -22.82 41.37 25.63
CA GLU A 195 -23.65 40.68 24.62
C GLU A 195 -23.96 39.22 25.03
N ALA A 196 -23.00 38.52 25.63
CA ALA A 196 -23.18 37.20 26.23
C ALA A 196 -24.07 37.18 27.51
N ALA A 197 -24.30 38.34 28.14
CA ALA A 197 -25.21 38.49 29.26
C ALA A 197 -26.66 38.69 28.80
N ASN A 198 -26.89 39.59 27.83
CA ASN A 198 -28.24 39.87 27.29
C ASN A 198 -28.91 38.64 26.66
N SER A 199 -28.13 37.78 26.01
CA SER A 199 -28.61 36.54 25.37
C SER A 199 -29.14 35.49 26.36
N LYS A 200 -28.77 35.55 27.64
CA LYS A 200 -29.22 34.57 28.67
C LYS A 200 -30.56 34.93 29.35
N ALA A 201 -31.11 36.12 29.10
CA ALA A 201 -32.24 36.65 29.87
C ALA A 201 -33.65 36.20 29.44
N GLN A 202 -33.80 35.47 28.32
CA GLN A 202 -35.12 35.20 27.70
C GLN A 202 -35.59 33.73 27.69
N ALA A 203 -34.87 32.81 28.33
CA ALA A 203 -35.20 31.38 28.30
C ALA A 203 -35.86 30.87 29.61
N GLN A 204 -37.20 30.89 29.67
CA GLN A 204 -37.99 30.11 30.65
C GLN A 204 -39.21 29.44 29.99
N PRO A 205 -39.60 28.21 30.39
CA PRO A 205 -40.47 27.37 29.56
C PRO A 205 -41.96 27.40 29.95
N THR A 206 -42.83 27.17 28.96
CA THR A 206 -44.21 26.67 29.16
C THR A 206 -44.54 25.58 28.13
N ALA A 207 -45.43 24.66 28.48
CA ALA A 207 -45.81 23.49 27.68
C ALA A 207 -47.08 23.78 26.82
N ALA A 208 -47.60 22.92 25.94
CA ALA A 208 -47.34 21.51 25.64
C ALA A 208 -47.82 21.15 24.20
N GLY A 209 -47.52 19.94 23.70
CA GLY A 209 -48.21 19.35 22.54
C GLY A 209 -47.31 18.47 21.67
N ALA A 210 -47.72 17.23 21.40
CA ALA A 210 -46.88 16.23 20.74
C ALA A 210 -47.25 15.98 19.26
N ALA A 211 -46.23 15.81 18.42
CA ALA A 211 -46.32 15.23 17.08
C ALA A 211 -45.13 14.28 16.83
N ARG A 212 -45.30 13.29 15.94
CA ARG A 212 -44.25 12.27 15.67
C ARG A 212 -43.05 12.87 14.92
N PRO A 213 -41.80 12.41 15.18
CA PRO A 213 -40.64 12.82 14.41
C PRO A 213 -40.73 12.35 12.95
N ARG A 214 -40.23 13.16 12.02
CA ARG A 214 -39.96 12.76 10.63
C ARG A 214 -38.60 12.06 10.54
N ARG A 215 -38.47 11.13 9.59
CA ARG A 215 -37.20 10.53 9.17
C ARG A 215 -36.31 11.62 8.53
N PRO A 216 -34.98 11.64 8.76
CA PRO A 216 -34.07 12.49 8.00
C PRO A 216 -34.12 12.20 6.50
N ALA A 217 -33.82 13.21 5.68
CA ALA A 217 -33.50 13.00 4.27
C ALA A 217 -32.07 12.46 4.13
N PRO A 218 -31.74 11.70 3.06
CA PRO A 218 -30.35 11.36 2.75
C PRO A 218 -29.54 12.62 2.40
N SER A 219 -28.24 12.58 2.64
CA SER A 219 -27.29 13.60 2.17
C SER A 219 -27.24 13.62 0.64
N VAL A 220 -27.11 14.83 0.08
CA VAL A 220 -26.79 15.05 -1.33
C VAL A 220 -25.26 15.05 -1.47
N PRO A 221 -24.66 14.37 -2.47
CA PRO A 221 -23.23 14.50 -2.72
C PRO A 221 -22.90 15.86 -3.34
N GLU A 222 -21.88 16.52 -2.80
CA GLU A 222 -21.37 17.79 -3.33
C GLU A 222 -20.34 17.54 -4.46
N PRO A 223 -20.27 18.42 -5.48
CA PRO A 223 -19.30 18.33 -6.55
C PRO A 223 -17.87 18.67 -6.06
N ASP A 224 -16.88 18.07 -6.69
CA ASP A 224 -15.47 18.39 -6.49
C ASP A 224 -15.01 19.49 -7.48
N PRO A 225 -14.53 20.66 -7.02
CA PRO A 225 -14.00 21.71 -7.90
C PRO A 225 -12.68 21.37 -8.59
N GLN A 226 -11.86 20.47 -8.01
CA GLN A 226 -10.59 20.01 -8.58
C GLN A 226 -10.79 18.90 -9.61
N SER A 227 -11.95 18.24 -9.60
CA SER A 227 -12.34 17.23 -10.61
C SER A 227 -13.42 17.72 -11.59
N GLU A 228 -13.71 19.03 -11.66
CA GLU A 228 -14.69 19.57 -12.62
C GLU A 228 -14.09 19.66 -14.04
N ALA A 229 -14.76 19.00 -14.99
CA ALA A 229 -14.52 19.16 -16.41
C ALA A 229 -15.73 19.80 -17.11
N ALA A 230 -15.48 20.63 -18.12
CA ALA A 230 -16.50 21.22 -18.98
C ALA A 230 -16.39 20.66 -20.40
N PHE A 231 -17.46 20.01 -20.88
CA PHE A 231 -17.58 19.54 -22.25
C PHE A 231 -18.30 20.58 -23.13
N GLN A 232 -17.82 20.78 -24.36
CA GLN A 232 -18.40 21.68 -25.36
C GLN A 232 -18.23 21.14 -26.78
N THR A 233 -19.31 21.10 -27.57
CA THR A 233 -19.20 20.92 -29.03
C THR A 233 -18.65 22.20 -29.67
N VAL A 234 -17.57 22.07 -30.43
CA VAL A 234 -16.80 23.19 -31.02
C VAL A 234 -17.13 23.39 -32.49
N SER A 235 -17.24 22.32 -33.28
CA SER A 235 -17.71 22.41 -34.66
C SER A 235 -18.35 21.09 -35.12
N VAL A 236 -19.28 21.19 -36.07
CA VAL A 236 -19.70 20.04 -36.88
C VAL A 236 -19.58 20.44 -38.34
N ARG A 237 -18.80 19.67 -39.10
CA ARG A 237 -18.46 19.95 -40.50
C ARG A 237 -18.76 18.75 -41.39
N GLN A 238 -19.13 19.00 -42.63
CA GLN A 238 -19.20 17.97 -43.66
C GLN A 238 -18.40 18.40 -44.89
N GLY A 239 -17.30 17.69 -45.16
CA GLY A 239 -16.24 18.22 -46.04
C GLY A 239 -15.79 19.61 -45.56
N ASN A 240 -15.68 20.56 -46.50
CA ASN A 240 -15.31 21.95 -46.19
C ASN A 240 -16.47 22.81 -45.65
N ARG A 241 -17.70 22.28 -45.57
CA ARG A 241 -18.88 23.05 -45.13
C ARG A 241 -19.10 22.91 -43.63
N ALA A 242 -19.23 24.03 -42.93
CA ALA A 242 -19.79 24.06 -41.59
C ALA A 242 -21.28 23.65 -41.61
N VAL A 243 -21.66 22.73 -40.73
CA VAL A 243 -23.04 22.40 -40.36
C VAL A 243 -23.38 23.14 -39.07
N TYR A 244 -22.47 23.13 -38.09
CA TYR A 244 -22.52 23.93 -36.86
C TYR A 244 -21.16 24.55 -36.56
N GLU A 245 -21.16 25.83 -36.20
CA GLU A 245 -20.09 26.56 -35.51
C GLU A 245 -20.76 27.47 -34.46
N PRO A 246 -20.10 27.86 -33.35
CA PRO A 246 -20.76 28.59 -32.27
C PRO A 246 -21.00 30.05 -32.67
N GLU A 247 -22.25 30.40 -33.00
CA GLU A 247 -22.66 31.80 -33.19
C GLU A 247 -22.68 32.58 -31.87
N ALA A 248 -22.67 33.91 -31.94
CA ALA A 248 -22.70 34.80 -30.77
C ALA A 248 -24.05 34.85 -30.02
N ALA A 249 -25.01 34.00 -30.39
CA ALA A 249 -26.33 33.90 -29.77
C ALA A 249 -26.46 32.57 -28.99
N PRO A 250 -27.03 32.56 -27.77
CA PRO A 250 -27.10 31.35 -26.95
C PRO A 250 -28.10 30.32 -27.52
N LEU A 251 -27.67 29.05 -27.56
CA LEU A 251 -28.53 27.91 -27.88
C LEU A 251 -29.77 27.89 -27.00
N GLN A 252 -30.91 27.50 -27.58
CA GLN A 252 -32.18 27.39 -26.86
C GLN A 252 -32.41 25.94 -26.44
N TRP A 253 -32.22 25.66 -25.16
CA TRP A 253 -32.31 24.32 -24.58
C TRP A 253 -33.72 23.97 -24.11
N ALA A 254 -34.20 22.81 -24.51
CA ALA A 254 -35.38 22.15 -23.95
C ALA A 254 -34.93 21.08 -22.95
N VAL A 255 -35.25 21.28 -21.66
CA VAL A 255 -34.94 20.36 -20.57
C VAL A 255 -36.20 19.59 -20.19
N LEU A 256 -36.10 18.26 -20.14
CA LEU A 256 -37.22 17.34 -19.89
C LEU A 256 -36.72 16.10 -19.15
N GLY A 257 -37.02 16.01 -17.86
CA GLY A 257 -36.58 14.90 -17.00
C GLY A 257 -35.05 14.81 -16.95
N ASN A 258 -34.50 13.64 -17.24
CA ASN A 258 -33.05 13.40 -17.31
C ASN A 258 -32.38 13.87 -18.61
N THR A 259 -33.10 14.59 -19.49
CA THR A 259 -32.56 15.05 -20.78
C THR A 259 -32.51 16.57 -20.90
N ALA A 260 -31.46 17.08 -21.54
CA ALA A 260 -31.35 18.46 -22.02
C ALA A 260 -31.00 18.44 -23.52
N GLN A 261 -31.77 19.15 -24.34
CA GLN A 261 -31.72 19.00 -25.80
C GLN A 261 -31.72 20.38 -26.50
N ALA A 262 -30.86 20.58 -27.50
CA ALA A 262 -30.80 21.80 -28.30
C ALA A 262 -30.55 21.52 -29.78
N VAL A 263 -31.16 22.32 -30.66
CA VAL A 263 -30.92 22.26 -32.10
C VAL A 263 -29.68 23.11 -32.42
N LEU A 264 -28.59 22.46 -32.86
CA LEU A 264 -27.34 23.11 -33.25
C LEU A 264 -27.47 23.84 -34.59
N ASP A 265 -28.18 23.25 -35.57
CA ASP A 265 -28.51 23.91 -36.84
C ASP A 265 -29.96 23.63 -37.26
N SER A 266 -30.71 24.72 -37.42
CA SER A 266 -32.12 24.70 -37.85
C SER A 266 -32.34 24.25 -39.31
N ARG A 267 -31.29 24.21 -40.14
CA ARG A 267 -31.40 23.84 -41.57
C ARG A 267 -31.24 22.33 -41.80
N SER A 268 -30.31 21.70 -41.09
CA SER A 268 -30.12 20.24 -41.06
C SER A 268 -31.01 19.56 -40.01
N GLY A 269 -31.45 20.29 -38.99
CA GLY A 269 -32.14 19.75 -37.82
C GLY A 269 -31.22 18.98 -36.88
N LEU A 270 -29.90 19.18 -36.98
CA LEU A 270 -28.90 18.56 -36.11
C LEU A 270 -29.20 18.90 -34.64
N LEU A 271 -29.42 17.86 -33.84
CA LEU A 271 -29.72 17.96 -32.41
C LEU A 271 -28.52 17.54 -31.58
N GLU A 272 -28.22 18.28 -30.52
CA GLU A 272 -27.42 17.85 -29.39
C GLU A 272 -28.35 17.45 -28.24
N HIS A 273 -28.10 16.29 -27.64
CA HIS A 273 -28.95 15.66 -26.63
C HIS A 273 -28.07 15.12 -25.51
N PHE A 274 -28.07 15.78 -24.35
CA PHE A 274 -27.47 15.27 -23.13
C PHE A 274 -28.49 14.39 -22.39
N GLU A 275 -28.09 13.17 -22.01
CA GLU A 275 -28.89 12.26 -21.19
C GLU A 275 -28.12 11.85 -19.92
N ALA A 276 -28.62 12.24 -18.75
CA ALA A 276 -28.07 11.87 -17.45
C ALA A 276 -28.60 10.49 -16.99
N SER A 277 -27.73 9.68 -16.35
CA SER A 277 -28.02 8.29 -15.97
C SER A 277 -27.09 7.83 -14.83
N SER A 278 -27.36 6.68 -14.22
CA SER A 278 -26.46 6.03 -13.24
C SER A 278 -25.07 5.65 -13.77
N GLN A 279 -24.77 5.85 -15.06
CA GLN A 279 -23.46 5.62 -15.68
C GLN A 279 -22.74 6.92 -16.07
N GLY A 280 -23.33 8.09 -15.76
CA GLY A 280 -22.84 9.39 -16.20
C GLY A 280 -23.74 10.05 -17.24
N VAL A 281 -23.18 10.95 -18.05
CA VAL A 281 -23.90 11.76 -19.04
C VAL A 281 -23.53 11.33 -20.45
N ALA A 282 -24.51 10.80 -21.19
CA ALA A 282 -24.36 10.55 -22.62
C ALA A 282 -24.49 11.86 -23.41
N VAL A 283 -23.65 12.03 -24.43
CA VAL A 283 -23.66 13.22 -25.32
C VAL A 283 -24.03 12.76 -26.72
N THR A 284 -25.33 12.62 -26.98
CA THR A 284 -25.81 12.13 -28.28
C THR A 284 -25.97 13.27 -29.27
N TRP A 285 -25.31 13.22 -30.43
CA TRP A 285 -25.69 14.02 -31.60
C TRP A 285 -26.64 13.22 -32.50
N VAL A 286 -27.79 13.81 -32.84
CA VAL A 286 -28.80 13.15 -33.69
C VAL A 286 -28.97 13.92 -35.00
N LEU A 287 -28.65 13.26 -36.11
CA LEU A 287 -28.96 13.75 -37.46
C LEU A 287 -30.35 13.20 -37.87
N PRO A 288 -31.37 14.05 -38.10
CA PRO A 288 -32.71 13.58 -38.44
C PRO A 288 -32.82 13.14 -39.91
N HIS A 289 -31.93 13.62 -40.78
CA HIS A 289 -32.03 13.49 -42.23
C HIS A 289 -30.69 13.10 -42.87
N LYS A 290 -30.77 12.35 -43.97
CA LYS A 290 -29.60 11.95 -44.77
C LYS A 290 -28.99 13.16 -45.46
N SER A 291 -27.66 13.28 -45.40
CA SER A 291 -26.97 14.35 -46.11
C SER A 291 -27.09 14.21 -47.63
N HIS A 292 -27.04 15.35 -48.31
CA HIS A 292 -27.03 15.47 -49.76
C HIS A 292 -25.62 15.41 -50.38
N THR A 293 -24.55 15.35 -49.58
CA THR A 293 -23.17 15.18 -50.08
C THR A 293 -22.56 13.83 -49.67
N ALA A 294 -21.55 13.39 -50.41
CA ALA A 294 -20.82 12.14 -50.18
C ALA A 294 -19.57 12.34 -49.30
N ASP A 295 -19.47 13.46 -48.58
CA ASP A 295 -18.34 13.79 -47.71
C ASP A 295 -18.54 13.19 -46.30
N PRO A 296 -17.46 12.83 -45.58
CA PRO A 296 -17.56 12.44 -44.18
C PRO A 296 -18.04 13.61 -43.31
N LEU A 297 -18.71 13.27 -42.21
CA LEU A 297 -19.07 14.22 -41.16
C LEU A 297 -17.98 14.20 -40.09
N VAL A 298 -17.50 15.36 -39.68
CA VAL A 298 -16.53 15.53 -38.59
C VAL A 298 -17.21 16.32 -37.49
N ILE A 299 -17.19 15.78 -36.27
CA ILE A 299 -17.58 16.47 -35.04
C ILE A 299 -16.30 16.76 -34.27
N GLU A 300 -16.12 18.03 -33.90
CA GLU A 300 -15.04 18.50 -33.04
C GLU A 300 -15.68 18.99 -31.74
N ALA A 301 -15.21 18.45 -30.62
CA ALA A 301 -15.59 18.87 -29.28
C ALA A 301 -14.33 19.19 -28.46
N ARG A 302 -14.54 19.79 -27.29
CA ARG A 302 -13.50 20.08 -26.30
C ARG A 302 -13.95 19.63 -24.91
N LEU A 303 -13.04 19.05 -24.16
CA LEU A 303 -13.13 18.88 -22.71
C LEU A 303 -12.05 19.76 -22.06
N THR A 304 -12.41 20.58 -21.07
CA THR A 304 -11.47 21.49 -20.37
C THR A 304 -11.61 21.33 -18.85
N GLY A 305 -10.52 21.46 -18.11
CA GLY A 305 -10.51 21.36 -16.64
C GLY A 305 -9.70 20.17 -16.11
N LEU A 306 -9.51 19.15 -16.95
CA LEU A 306 -8.71 17.95 -16.68
C LEU A 306 -7.66 17.74 -17.79
N ALA A 307 -6.51 17.18 -17.45
CA ALA A 307 -5.45 16.78 -18.39
C ALA A 307 -5.82 15.47 -19.10
N TYR A 308 -5.31 15.24 -20.32
CA TYR A 308 -5.52 13.98 -21.03
C TYR A 308 -4.52 12.92 -20.53
N ALA A 309 -5.02 11.86 -19.90
CA ALA A 309 -4.23 10.79 -19.30
C ALA A 309 -3.87 9.70 -20.32
N GLY A 310 -4.81 9.28 -21.17
CA GLY A 310 -4.54 8.22 -22.14
C GLY A 310 -5.80 7.59 -22.75
N GLN A 311 -5.66 6.36 -23.25
CA GLN A 311 -6.74 5.60 -23.88
C GLN A 311 -6.67 4.10 -23.53
N THR A 312 -7.81 3.52 -23.14
CA THR A 312 -8.00 2.08 -22.98
C THR A 312 -8.99 1.54 -24.04
N VAL A 313 -9.35 0.26 -23.92
CA VAL A 313 -10.38 -0.37 -24.77
C VAL A 313 -11.78 0.23 -24.54
N GLY A 314 -12.07 0.80 -23.35
CA GLY A 314 -13.37 1.40 -23.05
C GLY A 314 -13.50 2.86 -23.47
N GLY A 315 -12.44 3.67 -23.37
CA GLY A 315 -12.48 5.08 -23.75
C GLY A 315 -11.17 5.85 -23.55
N HIS A 316 -11.30 7.18 -23.56
CA HIS A 316 -10.23 8.15 -23.30
C HIS A 316 -10.32 8.69 -21.88
N HIS A 317 -9.19 8.76 -21.19
CA HIS A 317 -9.08 9.01 -19.76
C HIS A 317 -8.60 10.44 -19.51
N TYR A 318 -9.13 11.09 -18.47
CA TYR A 318 -8.79 12.45 -18.10
C TYR A 318 -8.52 12.58 -16.59
N ALA A 319 -7.40 13.22 -16.25
CA ALA A 319 -6.84 13.32 -14.90
C ALA A 319 -6.89 14.74 -14.33
N ASP A 320 -6.94 14.85 -13.01
CA ASP A 320 -6.81 16.12 -12.31
C ASP A 320 -5.35 16.57 -12.15
N ASN A 321 -5.13 17.67 -11.42
CA ASN A 321 -3.80 18.24 -11.20
C ASN A 321 -2.87 17.36 -10.33
N SER A 322 -3.33 16.21 -9.83
CA SER A 322 -2.57 15.25 -9.02
C SER A 322 -2.14 13.99 -9.79
N GLY A 323 -2.30 13.99 -11.12
CA GLY A 323 -2.11 12.83 -12.00
C GLY A 323 -3.29 11.86 -12.02
N THR A 324 -4.21 11.96 -11.05
CA THR A 324 -5.25 10.97 -10.80
C THR A 324 -6.38 11.03 -11.85
N ALA A 325 -6.67 9.90 -12.52
CA ALA A 325 -7.76 9.80 -13.50
C ALA A 325 -9.16 9.93 -12.84
N ARG A 326 -9.97 10.89 -13.30
CA ARG A 326 -11.29 11.23 -12.73
C ARG A 326 -12.46 10.98 -13.68
N LEU A 327 -12.25 11.16 -14.99
CA LEU A 327 -13.31 11.19 -15.99
C LEU A 327 -12.92 10.45 -17.27
N ARG A 328 -13.82 9.58 -17.74
CA ARG A 328 -13.70 8.87 -19.01
C ARG A 328 -14.65 9.42 -20.07
N VAL A 329 -14.15 9.55 -21.30
CA VAL A 329 -14.96 9.74 -22.52
C VAL A 329 -14.96 8.43 -23.30
N GLY A 330 -16.06 7.69 -23.22
CA GLY A 330 -16.23 6.38 -23.85
C GLY A 330 -16.25 6.41 -25.39
N ASN A 331 -15.90 5.28 -26.00
CA ASN A 331 -15.93 5.09 -27.46
C ASN A 331 -17.31 5.36 -28.10
N VAL A 332 -17.32 5.82 -29.35
CA VAL A 332 -18.52 6.36 -30.00
C VAL A 332 -19.37 5.25 -30.62
N THR A 333 -20.53 5.00 -30.02
CA THR A 333 -21.55 4.13 -30.62
C THR A 333 -22.39 4.93 -31.61
N LEU A 334 -22.52 4.45 -32.85
CA LEU A 334 -23.52 4.95 -33.80
C LEU A 334 -24.69 3.97 -33.86
N ALA A 335 -25.90 4.50 -33.96
CA ALA A 335 -27.12 3.72 -34.13
C ALA A 335 -28.09 4.42 -35.08
N ASP A 336 -28.74 3.67 -35.98
CA ASP A 336 -29.77 4.18 -36.90
C ASP A 336 -31.20 3.76 -36.49
N VAL A 337 -32.21 4.35 -37.13
CA VAL A 337 -33.63 4.08 -36.77
C VAL A 337 -34.10 2.66 -37.14
N ALA A 338 -33.36 1.95 -38.00
CA ALA A 338 -33.58 0.55 -38.33
C ALA A 338 -32.91 -0.42 -37.31
N GLY A 339 -32.09 0.10 -36.40
CA GLY A 339 -31.37 -0.66 -35.38
C GLY A 339 -30.01 -1.19 -35.84
N ALA A 340 -29.48 -0.72 -36.98
CA ALA A 340 -28.08 -0.94 -37.33
C ALA A 340 -27.17 -0.14 -36.38
N ARG A 341 -26.00 -0.70 -36.04
CA ARG A 341 -25.02 -0.08 -35.15
C ARG A 341 -23.61 -0.19 -35.70
N TRP A 342 -22.78 0.80 -35.37
CA TRP A 342 -21.35 0.84 -35.66
C TRP A 342 -20.59 1.37 -34.45
N GLN A 343 -19.30 1.07 -34.35
CA GLN A 343 -18.39 1.66 -33.37
C GLN A 343 -17.35 2.51 -34.11
N LEU A 344 -16.99 3.67 -33.57
CA LEU A 344 -15.92 4.53 -34.07
C LEU A 344 -15.01 5.02 -32.92
N PRO A 345 -13.69 5.14 -33.14
CA PRO A 345 -12.78 5.76 -32.20
C PRO A 345 -12.92 7.30 -32.19
N ILE A 346 -12.32 7.93 -31.19
CA ILE A 346 -12.10 9.38 -31.14
C ILE A 346 -10.60 9.66 -31.37
N ASP A 347 -10.27 10.67 -32.18
CA ASP A 347 -8.92 11.27 -32.25
C ASP A 347 -8.86 12.34 -31.14
N ALA A 348 -8.46 11.91 -29.94
CA ALA A 348 -8.34 12.75 -28.75
C ALA A 348 -6.91 13.26 -28.57
N ARG A 349 -6.75 14.57 -28.32
CA ARG A 349 -5.44 15.22 -28.13
C ARG A 349 -5.58 16.38 -27.15
N GLN A 350 -5.04 16.23 -25.93
CA GLN A 350 -5.23 17.19 -24.84
C GLN A 350 -6.74 17.46 -24.66
N GLU A 351 -7.13 18.74 -24.63
CA GLU A 351 -8.52 19.17 -24.54
C GLU A 351 -9.41 18.76 -25.74
N LYS A 352 -8.84 18.43 -26.91
CA LYS A 352 -9.61 18.26 -28.16
C LYS A 352 -10.08 16.82 -28.36
N LEU A 353 -11.35 16.68 -28.74
CA LEU A 353 -11.99 15.41 -29.10
C LEU A 353 -12.50 15.50 -30.54
N ARG A 354 -12.10 14.58 -31.42
CA ARG A 354 -12.50 14.59 -32.83
C ARG A 354 -13.09 13.25 -33.28
N ILE A 355 -14.33 13.27 -33.74
CA ILE A 355 -15.07 12.11 -34.22
C ILE A 355 -15.26 12.27 -35.73
N THR A 356 -14.83 11.28 -36.53
CA THR A 356 -14.98 11.30 -37.99
C THR A 356 -15.87 10.15 -38.44
N ILE A 357 -17.09 10.48 -38.88
CA ILE A 357 -18.09 9.52 -39.36
C ILE A 357 -17.87 9.31 -40.87
N PRO A 358 -17.47 8.10 -41.32
CA PRO A 358 -17.20 7.84 -42.73
C PRO A 358 -18.43 8.03 -43.61
N ALA A 359 -18.22 8.58 -44.81
CA ALA A 359 -19.26 8.74 -45.83
C ALA A 359 -19.97 7.40 -46.18
N SER A 360 -19.26 6.27 -46.05
CA SER A 360 -19.84 4.94 -46.22
C SER A 360 -20.92 4.60 -45.18
N ILE A 361 -20.78 5.05 -43.93
CA ILE A 361 -21.81 4.87 -42.89
C ILE A 361 -22.98 5.83 -43.15
N LEU A 362 -22.70 7.11 -43.46
CA LEU A 362 -23.73 8.09 -43.83
C LEU A 362 -24.53 7.65 -45.08
N ALA A 363 -23.89 6.93 -46.00
CA ALA A 363 -24.55 6.34 -47.17
C ALA A 363 -25.40 5.09 -46.84
N GLN A 364 -25.06 4.32 -45.79
CA GLN A 364 -25.77 3.09 -45.39
C GLN A 364 -26.90 3.35 -44.38
N ALA A 365 -26.77 4.34 -43.51
CA ALA A 365 -27.69 4.57 -42.39
C ALA A 365 -29.12 4.93 -42.82
N THR A 366 -30.08 4.40 -42.08
CA THR A 366 -31.51 4.70 -42.14
C THR A 366 -31.82 5.79 -41.12
N TYR A 367 -31.99 7.03 -41.59
CA TYR A 367 -32.12 8.19 -40.73
C TYR A 367 -33.47 8.25 -39.98
N PRO A 368 -33.54 8.78 -38.74
CA PRO A 368 -32.45 9.43 -38.00
C PRO A 368 -31.27 8.54 -37.59
N LEU A 369 -30.10 9.16 -37.44
CA LEU A 369 -28.83 8.55 -37.04
C LEU A 369 -28.34 9.24 -35.76
N ALA A 370 -28.10 8.45 -34.71
CA ALA A 370 -27.51 8.90 -33.44
C ALA A 370 -26.02 8.56 -33.38
N ILE A 371 -25.24 9.44 -32.74
CA ILE A 371 -23.78 9.37 -32.54
C ILE A 371 -23.55 9.62 -31.05
N ASP A 372 -23.11 8.61 -30.30
CA ASP A 372 -23.33 8.50 -28.85
C ASP A 372 -22.06 8.03 -28.09
N PRO A 373 -21.17 8.96 -27.66
CA PRO A 373 -20.23 8.77 -26.56
C PRO A 373 -20.89 8.97 -25.17
N LEU A 374 -20.27 8.38 -24.15
CA LEU A 374 -20.65 8.53 -22.73
C LEU A 374 -19.51 9.21 -21.95
N ILE A 375 -19.85 10.24 -21.16
CA ILE A 375 -18.96 10.81 -20.15
C ILE A 375 -19.28 10.13 -18.81
N SER A 376 -18.35 9.37 -18.25
CA SER A 376 -18.51 8.62 -16.99
C SER A 376 -17.43 8.98 -15.96
N PRO A 377 -17.67 8.83 -14.65
CA PRO A 377 -16.58 8.77 -13.67
C PRO A 377 -15.71 7.53 -13.94
N GLU A 378 -14.45 7.53 -13.52
CA GLU A 378 -13.57 6.36 -13.67
C GLU A 378 -13.87 5.23 -12.67
N PHE A 379 -14.49 5.55 -11.53
CA PHE A 379 -14.72 4.63 -10.41
C PHE A 379 -15.42 3.32 -10.81
N GLY A 380 -14.63 2.27 -11.05
CA GLY A 380 -15.09 0.91 -11.34
C GLY A 380 -15.70 0.70 -12.74
N MET A 381 -15.40 1.57 -13.72
CA MET A 381 -15.97 1.48 -15.07
C MET A 381 -15.00 1.06 -16.18
N ASP A 382 -13.69 0.98 -15.91
CA ASP A 382 -12.64 0.55 -16.84
C ASP A 382 -11.45 -0.06 -16.06
N THR A 383 -10.40 -0.48 -16.77
CA THR A 383 -9.06 -0.57 -16.15
C THR A 383 -8.44 0.83 -16.12
N PRO A 384 -7.78 1.25 -15.03
CA PRO A 384 -7.12 2.56 -14.97
C PRO A 384 -5.91 2.67 -15.90
N ILE A 385 -5.30 3.85 -15.90
CA ILE A 385 -3.97 4.09 -16.46
C ILE A 385 -3.10 4.61 -15.31
N ASP A 386 -2.04 3.88 -15.01
CA ASP A 386 -0.98 4.33 -14.11
C ASP A 386 -0.11 5.37 -14.88
N LEU A 387 0.21 6.54 -14.28
CA LEU A 387 0.97 7.65 -14.92
C LEU A 387 2.16 8.17 -14.07
N PRO A 388 3.39 8.40 -14.58
CA PRO A 388 4.58 8.71 -13.75
C PRO A 388 4.72 10.14 -13.08
N ALA A 389 5.89 10.48 -12.49
CA ALA A 389 6.17 11.32 -11.28
C ALA A 389 7.08 12.66 -11.28
N SER A 390 8.23 12.91 -10.50
CA SER A 390 9.18 14.17 -10.54
C SER A 390 10.36 14.59 -9.52
N ALA A 391 10.47 14.46 -8.15
CA ALA A 391 11.71 14.88 -7.35
C ALA A 391 12.15 14.07 -6.03
N ALA A 392 13.47 13.76 -5.77
CA ALA A 392 14.11 12.53 -5.13
C ALA A 392 14.68 12.47 -3.66
N GLN A 393 14.85 11.24 -3.06
CA GLN A 393 14.24 10.89 -1.71
C GLN A 393 14.32 9.40 -1.17
N GLN A 394 15.22 8.88 -0.31
CA GLN A 394 15.45 7.38 -0.14
C GLN A 394 15.62 6.63 1.24
N ASN A 395 14.82 5.55 1.59
CA ASN A 395 15.00 4.46 2.63
C ASN A 395 13.78 3.49 2.96
N PRO A 396 14.03 2.21 3.37
CA PRO A 396 13.05 1.38 4.11
C PRO A 396 13.63 0.27 5.06
N ALA A 397 12.75 -0.55 5.64
CA ALA A 397 12.85 -1.77 6.48
C ALA A 397 11.60 -2.66 6.25
N VAL A 398 11.26 -3.73 7.02
CA VAL A 398 10.07 -4.63 6.77
C VAL A 398 9.66 -5.71 7.82
N ALA A 399 8.42 -6.23 7.88
CA ALA A 399 8.17 -7.59 8.41
C ALA A 399 7.03 -8.44 7.76
N ALA A 400 6.11 -9.05 8.53
CA ALA A 400 5.08 -9.99 8.00
C ALA A 400 3.71 -10.42 8.66
N ASN A 401 2.44 -10.15 8.08
CA ASN A 401 0.93 -10.55 8.12
C ASN A 401 -0.05 -10.59 6.84
N GLY A 402 -0.63 -11.66 6.17
CA GLY A 402 -0.18 -12.60 5.07
C GLY A 402 -0.92 -13.75 4.36
N ALA A 403 -2.08 -13.61 3.74
CA ALA A 403 -2.05 -13.49 2.28
C ALA A 403 -2.09 -12.00 1.93
N THR A 404 -1.71 -11.23 2.97
CA THR A 404 -2.04 -9.95 3.64
C THR A 404 -0.65 -9.18 3.83
N PHE A 405 -0.46 -7.84 3.90
CA PHE A 405 0.81 -7.00 3.81
C PHE A 405 0.64 -5.56 4.38
N LEU A 406 1.67 -4.69 4.52
CA LEU A 406 1.54 -3.20 4.64
C LEU A 406 2.80 -2.37 4.21
N VAL A 407 3.44 -2.54 3.02
CA VAL A 407 4.59 -1.76 2.47
C VAL A 407 5.09 -0.49 3.23
N ALA A 408 4.81 0.71 2.75
CA ALA A 408 5.18 2.14 3.04
C ALA A 408 6.37 2.52 2.19
N TRP A 409 6.37 3.66 1.48
CA TRP A 409 7.49 4.02 0.59
C TRP A 409 7.89 5.52 0.82
N GLU A 410 9.17 5.99 0.77
CA GLU A 410 9.73 7.16 1.55
C GLU A 410 9.58 8.66 1.13
N ASP A 411 8.79 9.00 0.12
CA ASP A 411 8.01 10.20 -0.12
C ASP A 411 8.67 11.60 -0.04
N GLN A 412 8.31 12.53 -0.90
CA GLN A 412 8.41 13.99 -0.72
C GLN A 412 7.06 14.55 -1.17
N ARG A 413 5.94 13.79 -1.05
CA ARG A 413 4.69 14.08 -1.77
C ARG A 413 4.27 15.45 -1.59
N THR A 414 4.30 15.96 -0.37
CA THR A 414 3.70 17.28 -0.17
C THR A 414 4.58 18.28 0.55
N SER A 415 5.89 17.99 0.72
CA SER A 415 6.97 18.68 1.48
C SER A 415 7.96 19.61 0.77
N GLY A 416 8.61 19.12 -0.28
CA GLY A 416 9.70 19.78 -0.99
C GLY A 416 11.00 18.95 -0.93
N PRO A 417 11.94 19.16 -1.86
CA PRO A 417 13.25 18.50 -1.82
C PRO A 417 13.99 18.78 -0.51
N GLY A 418 14.49 17.71 0.14
CA GLY A 418 15.18 17.79 1.42
C GLY A 418 14.28 17.69 2.65
N SER A 419 12.98 17.52 2.43
CA SER A 419 11.99 17.17 3.45
C SER A 419 11.29 15.89 2.97
N ALA A 420 11.98 14.74 3.02
CA ALA A 420 11.44 13.42 2.57
C ALA A 420 10.58 12.71 3.63
N SER A 421 9.83 11.64 3.32
CA SER A 421 8.45 11.35 3.77
C SER A 421 7.97 9.84 3.88
N ILE A 422 6.69 9.47 4.08
CA ILE A 422 6.12 8.17 3.60
C ILE A 422 4.88 8.47 2.72
N PHE A 423 4.58 7.68 1.67
CA PHE A 423 3.28 7.60 0.93
C PHE A 423 2.69 6.15 1.03
N GLY A 424 1.51 5.74 0.52
CA GLY A 424 0.72 4.62 1.12
C GLY A 424 -0.32 3.75 0.42
N ALA A 425 0.05 2.54 -0.02
CA ALA A 425 -0.77 1.45 -0.55
C ALA A 425 -1.43 0.36 0.36
N ARG A 426 -2.48 -0.31 -0.16
CA ARG A 426 -3.23 -1.51 0.39
C ARG A 426 -2.68 -2.77 -0.28
N VAL A 427 -3.12 -4.03 -0.07
CA VAL A 427 -2.79 -5.30 -0.82
C VAL A 427 -4.06 -6.29 -1.00
N THR A 428 -4.24 -7.40 -1.78
CA THR A 428 -4.98 -8.71 -1.43
C THR A 428 -4.59 -10.03 -2.22
N ALA A 429 -3.56 -10.78 -1.79
CA ALA A 429 -2.97 -12.05 -2.28
C ALA A 429 -2.18 -12.29 -3.63
N ALA A 430 -1.29 -11.43 -4.20
CA ALA A 430 -0.20 -11.80 -5.18
C ALA A 430 0.69 -10.72 -5.92
N GLY A 431 0.19 -9.73 -6.68
CA GLY A 431 1.05 -8.84 -7.54
C GLY A 431 0.34 -7.88 -8.52
N ALA A 432 -0.39 -6.90 -7.99
CA ALA A 432 -1.79 -6.71 -8.41
C ALA A 432 -2.54 -5.46 -7.86
N ILE A 433 -1.80 -4.46 -7.44
CA ILE A 433 -2.02 -3.01 -7.22
C ILE A 433 -3.43 -2.38 -7.18
N SER A 434 -3.86 -1.78 -6.05
CA SER A 434 -5.23 -1.27 -5.83
C SER A 434 -5.46 0.06 -5.06
N ASP A 435 -5.44 1.23 -5.70
CA ASP A 435 -5.79 2.59 -5.15
C ASP A 435 -4.84 3.80 -4.87
N PRO A 436 -4.17 4.40 -5.87
CA PRO A 436 -3.36 5.63 -5.82
C PRO A 436 -3.78 6.95 -5.10
N ASN A 437 -4.94 7.07 -4.44
CA ASN A 437 -5.52 8.39 -4.07
C ASN A 437 -6.49 8.50 -2.84
N GLY A 438 -6.57 7.67 -1.78
CA GLY A 438 -5.99 6.37 -1.43
C GLY A 438 -5.91 6.26 0.09
N ILE A 439 -4.72 6.03 0.65
CA ILE A 439 -4.50 5.64 2.05
C ILE A 439 -3.29 6.25 2.78
N ALA A 440 -3.46 7.54 3.08
CA ALA A 440 -2.48 8.48 3.64
C ALA A 440 -2.21 8.56 5.15
N ILE A 441 -1.23 7.84 5.65
CA ILE A 441 -0.84 7.72 7.07
C ILE A 441 -0.14 8.99 7.61
N SER A 442 -0.21 10.15 6.95
CA SER A 442 0.82 11.19 7.12
C SER A 442 0.38 12.46 7.83
N PRO A 443 1.11 12.89 8.89
CA PRO A 443 1.08 14.25 9.39
C PRO A 443 2.41 14.96 9.67
N VAL A 444 3.49 14.44 9.11
CA VAL A 444 4.49 15.27 8.42
C VAL A 444 5.44 16.17 9.25
N GLY A 445 6.75 15.90 9.42
CA GLY A 445 7.55 14.68 9.21
C GLY A 445 9.07 14.83 9.51
N ALA A 446 9.98 13.85 9.57
CA ALA A 446 11.45 13.99 9.56
C ALA A 446 12.23 12.85 8.83
N SER A 447 12.85 11.83 9.48
CA SER A 447 13.63 10.76 8.77
C SER A 447 14.00 9.39 9.47
N ALA A 448 13.36 8.21 9.21
CA ALA A 448 13.90 6.80 9.06
C ALA A 448 12.91 5.58 9.42
N PRO A 449 13.17 4.25 9.17
CA PRO A 449 12.08 3.27 8.82
C PRO A 449 11.47 2.18 9.78
N ALA A 450 10.16 2.22 10.10
CA ALA A 450 9.33 1.01 10.39
C ALA A 450 7.82 0.89 10.03
N VAL A 451 7.29 -0.34 10.20
CA VAL A 451 5.93 -0.92 10.07
C VAL A 451 5.81 -2.27 10.84
N ALA A 452 4.60 -2.82 11.13
CA ALA A 452 4.41 -3.83 12.18
C ALA A 452 3.02 -4.55 12.40
N ALA A 453 2.59 -5.71 11.87
CA ALA A 453 1.33 -6.30 12.38
C ALA A 453 1.39 -6.97 13.74
N ASN A 454 0.89 -6.24 14.75
CA ASN A 454 0.05 -6.80 15.80
C ASN A 454 -0.65 -8.09 15.33
N GLY A 455 -1.59 -7.96 14.37
CA GLY A 455 -2.03 -9.05 13.52
C GLY A 455 -3.50 -9.08 13.14
N THR A 456 -4.37 -8.68 14.05
CA THR A 456 -5.40 -7.67 13.80
C THR A 456 -4.75 -6.33 13.48
N GLY A 457 -3.64 -6.33 12.72
CA GLY A 457 -2.61 -5.31 12.78
C GLY A 457 -1.72 -5.08 11.53
N TYR A 458 -0.85 -4.05 11.55
CA TYR A 458 0.17 -3.60 10.57
C TYR A 458 0.87 -2.26 10.98
N LEU A 459 1.14 -1.92 12.24
CA LEU A 459 1.42 -0.54 12.64
C LEU A 459 2.73 0.12 12.02
N VAL A 460 2.72 1.20 11.19
CA VAL A 460 3.92 1.95 10.58
C VAL A 460 5.16 2.36 11.50
N VAL A 461 5.29 3.58 12.03
CA VAL A 461 6.40 4.21 12.83
C VAL A 461 7.52 4.62 11.92
N TRP A 462 7.71 5.92 11.93
CA TRP A 462 8.76 6.65 11.27
C TRP A 462 9.13 7.80 12.24
N VAL A 463 9.79 8.89 11.89
CA VAL A 463 10.66 9.76 12.73
C VAL A 463 10.19 11.20 12.93
N ASP A 464 10.09 11.68 14.15
CA ASP A 464 9.26 12.86 14.40
C ASP A 464 10.04 14.08 14.78
N GLY A 465 10.36 14.92 13.80
CA GLY A 465 11.07 16.19 13.99
C GLY A 465 10.56 17.12 15.10
N ARG A 466 9.43 16.82 15.76
CA ARG A 466 8.42 17.85 15.94
C ARG A 466 8.59 18.77 17.09
N ASN A 467 9.65 18.66 17.86
CA ASN A 467 9.98 19.66 18.83
C ASN A 467 11.50 19.71 18.99
N VAL A 468 12.20 19.63 17.85
CA VAL A 468 13.66 19.49 17.71
C VAL A 468 14.46 20.47 18.55
N ALA A 469 13.84 21.61 18.91
CA ALA A 469 14.44 22.69 19.68
C ALA A 469 14.23 22.65 21.21
N THR A 470 13.24 21.94 21.78
CA THR A 470 13.26 21.73 23.25
C THR A 470 14.33 20.71 23.63
N THR A 471 14.64 19.83 22.69
CA THR A 471 15.14 18.50 22.96
C THR A 471 15.58 17.80 21.68
N GLY A 472 14.72 17.76 20.67
CA GLY A 472 14.84 16.83 19.55
C GLY A 472 13.47 16.28 19.14
N LEU A 473 13.42 15.05 18.65
CA LEU A 473 12.28 14.31 18.09
C LEU A 473 11.43 13.48 19.14
N ASP A 474 10.54 12.55 18.76
CA ASP A 474 10.08 11.42 19.60
C ASP A 474 9.77 10.16 18.75
N ILE A 475 9.19 9.06 19.30
CA ILE A 475 8.58 7.92 18.59
C ILE A 475 7.36 7.27 19.27
N TYR A 476 6.20 7.80 18.94
CA TYR A 476 4.84 7.33 19.21
C TYR A 476 4.34 6.09 18.39
N GLY A 477 3.04 6.08 18.03
CA GLY A 477 2.36 5.08 17.23
C GLY A 477 0.87 5.21 16.85
N ALA A 478 0.21 4.14 16.32
CA ALA A 478 -1.24 3.76 16.36
C ALA A 478 -1.68 2.43 15.61
N ARG A 479 -2.84 2.33 14.88
CA ARG A 479 -4.06 1.49 15.22
C ARG A 479 -4.95 0.71 14.13
N VAL A 480 -4.72 0.72 12.80
CA VAL A 480 -5.54 0.33 11.57
C VAL A 480 -6.41 -0.97 11.41
N ASP A 481 -7.16 -1.46 12.41
CA ASP A 481 -7.91 -2.75 12.29
C ASP A 481 -9.05 -2.86 11.23
N ASN A 482 -8.72 -3.27 9.98
CA ASN A 482 -9.42 -4.13 8.97
C ASN A 482 -9.03 -4.02 7.44
N ALA A 483 -9.15 -2.88 6.72
CA ALA A 483 -8.68 -2.60 5.33
C ALA A 483 -8.45 -1.09 5.03
N GLY A 484 -7.29 -0.71 4.47
CA GLY A 484 -6.71 0.66 4.50
C GLY A 484 -7.68 1.85 4.43
N ASN A 485 -7.51 2.81 5.36
CA ASN A 485 -8.53 3.77 5.82
C ASN A 485 -8.24 4.26 7.30
N VAL A 486 -9.25 4.69 8.09
CA VAL A 486 -9.20 5.46 9.38
C VAL A 486 -10.28 5.09 10.49
N LEU A 487 -10.14 5.29 11.85
CA LEU A 487 -11.25 5.40 12.88
C LEU A 487 -11.28 6.55 13.97
N ASP A 488 -10.21 6.81 14.78
CA ASP A 488 -10.08 7.73 15.95
C ASP A 488 -9.59 9.22 15.71
N ALA A 489 -8.36 9.71 16.08
CA ALA A 489 -7.62 10.92 15.60
C ALA A 489 -6.42 11.42 16.48
N GLY A 490 -5.34 11.90 15.85
CA GLY A 490 -4.16 12.49 16.46
C GLY A 490 -3.36 11.54 17.36
N GLY A 491 -2.53 10.68 16.78
CA GLY A 491 -1.67 9.73 17.45
C GLY A 491 -0.71 10.31 18.48
N PHE A 492 0.10 9.42 18.99
CA PHE A 492 -0.26 8.76 20.20
C PHE A 492 0.86 9.13 21.24
N PRO A 493 0.73 10.01 22.28
CA PRO A 493 1.60 10.33 23.50
C PRO A 493 1.93 9.42 24.76
N ILE A 494 3.22 9.03 25.06
CA ILE A 494 3.98 8.69 26.34
C ILE A 494 5.60 8.68 26.60
N SER A 495 6.62 8.19 25.79
CA SER A 495 8.05 7.74 26.15
C SER A 495 9.32 8.21 25.33
N VAL A 496 10.22 9.05 25.84
CA VAL A 496 10.21 10.40 25.30
C VAL A 496 11.53 11.19 25.09
N ALA A 497 12.60 11.06 25.86
CA ALA A 497 13.15 12.26 26.55
C ALA A 497 14.64 12.72 26.24
N PRO A 498 15.22 13.79 26.89
CA PRO A 498 16.27 14.75 26.39
C PRO A 498 17.71 14.47 25.79
N ASN A 499 18.02 13.64 24.76
CA ASN A 499 18.95 13.98 23.60
C ASN A 499 19.49 12.84 22.70
N ASP A 500 19.62 13.13 21.39
CA ASP A 500 20.38 12.41 20.34
C ASP A 500 20.04 10.90 20.17
N GLN A 501 19.10 10.49 19.29
CA GLN A 501 18.70 9.06 19.22
C GLN A 501 18.11 8.45 17.88
N LEU A 502 18.91 7.85 16.96
CA LEU A 502 18.56 7.18 15.66
C LEU A 502 17.87 5.75 15.64
N ALA A 503 18.52 4.62 15.31
CA ALA A 503 18.17 3.21 15.64
C ALA A 503 17.28 2.11 14.93
N PRO A 504 15.94 1.89 14.99
CA PRO A 504 15.39 0.49 14.89
C PRO A 504 14.61 -0.06 13.61
N ALA A 505 13.58 -0.95 13.77
CA ALA A 505 12.50 -1.55 12.89
C ALA A 505 11.85 -2.85 13.47
N ALA A 506 10.55 -3.37 13.36
CA ALA A 506 10.12 -4.58 14.20
C ALA A 506 8.95 -5.65 13.96
N THR A 507 8.43 -6.35 15.05
CA THR A 507 7.91 -7.79 15.12
C THR A 507 6.57 -8.15 15.75
N PRO A 508 5.95 -9.32 15.38
CA PRO A 508 4.79 -9.91 16.01
C PRO A 508 4.89 -11.33 16.62
N ASN A 509 3.73 -12.01 16.79
CA ASN A 509 3.47 -13.41 16.43
C ASN A 509 1.97 -13.83 16.33
N GLY A 510 1.05 -13.18 17.04
CA GLY A 510 -0.10 -13.95 17.55
C GLY A 510 -0.84 -13.44 18.81
N ALA A 511 -0.83 -12.21 19.31
CA ALA A 511 -0.58 -10.90 18.68
C ALA A 511 0.18 -9.73 19.44
N ASP A 512 0.95 -9.83 20.58
CA ASP A 512 1.63 -8.87 21.59
C ASP A 512 3.20 -8.99 21.81
N SER A 513 4.07 -8.01 21.50
CA SER A 513 5.53 -8.17 21.22
C SER A 513 6.56 -8.13 22.38
N PHE A 514 7.87 -8.16 22.04
CA PHE A 514 8.98 -7.37 22.62
C PHE A 514 9.50 -6.53 21.44
N VAL A 515 9.87 -5.26 21.62
CA VAL A 515 10.55 -4.46 20.58
C VAL A 515 11.69 -3.61 21.19
N VAL A 516 12.63 -3.06 20.39
CA VAL A 516 13.92 -2.42 20.78
C VAL A 516 14.38 -1.34 19.73
N TRP A 517 15.32 -0.37 19.91
CA TRP A 517 15.41 0.82 20.80
C TRP A 517 16.60 1.82 20.45
N GLN A 518 16.81 3.02 21.08
CA GLN A 518 18.11 3.64 21.56
C GLN A 518 17.98 4.86 22.56
N ASP A 519 19.01 5.28 23.37
CA ASP A 519 18.95 6.47 24.30
C ASP A 519 20.23 7.12 24.87
N GLY A 520 20.39 8.44 24.66
CA GLY A 520 21.44 9.42 25.07
C GLY A 520 21.79 9.79 26.51
N ARG A 521 21.18 9.20 27.53
CA ARG A 521 20.88 9.77 28.88
C ARG A 521 21.81 10.78 29.54
N ASP A 522 23.14 10.80 29.33
CA ASP A 522 24.04 11.52 30.25
C ASP A 522 25.48 11.76 29.68
N PRO A 523 25.68 12.31 28.46
CA PRO A 523 26.18 11.56 27.30
C PRO A 523 27.72 11.31 27.30
N ALA A 524 28.40 11.19 28.45
CA ALA A 524 29.81 10.77 28.59
C ALA A 524 30.08 9.37 28.03
N THR A 525 28.97 8.71 27.78
CA THR A 525 28.69 7.41 27.27
C THR A 525 27.40 7.56 26.45
N ALA A 526 27.29 8.66 25.68
CA ALA A 526 26.19 9.14 24.82
C ALA A 526 24.86 8.31 24.85
N PRO A 527 24.35 7.82 23.70
CA PRO A 527 23.26 6.81 23.70
C PRO A 527 23.41 5.39 24.32
N ASP A 528 22.52 4.44 24.03
CA ASP A 528 22.28 3.16 24.72
C ASP A 528 21.14 2.39 23.98
N ILE A 529 20.75 1.13 24.27
CA ILE A 529 19.54 0.43 23.70
C ILE A 529 18.85 -0.57 24.68
N TYR A 530 17.52 -0.54 24.83
CA TYR A 530 16.74 -1.74 25.26
C TYR A 530 15.27 -1.82 24.82
N GLY A 531 14.41 -0.96 25.37
CA GLY A 531 12.96 -1.13 25.26
C GLY A 531 12.31 -2.07 26.28
N ALA A 532 10.97 -2.19 26.19
CA ALA A 532 10.15 -3.01 27.09
C ALA A 532 8.80 -3.44 26.46
N ARG A 533 7.92 -4.15 27.21
CA ARG A 533 7.56 -5.56 26.85
C ARG A 533 6.09 -6.10 26.89
N VAL A 534 5.01 -5.34 26.63
CA VAL A 534 3.61 -5.84 26.35
C VAL A 534 2.68 -6.44 27.43
N THR A 535 1.35 -6.43 27.13
CA THR A 535 0.22 -7.36 27.46
C THR A 535 -1.02 -7.09 26.54
N SER A 536 -2.07 -7.92 26.48
CA SER A 536 -3.13 -7.93 25.42
C SER A 536 -3.73 -6.61 24.84
N ALA A 537 -3.39 -6.23 23.59
CA ALA A 537 -4.00 -5.23 22.66
C ALA A 537 -3.88 -3.72 23.02
N GLY A 538 -3.64 -2.74 22.13
CA GLY A 538 -3.59 -1.32 22.56
C GLY A 538 -2.38 -0.87 23.42
N ALA A 539 -2.54 -0.94 24.75
CA ALA A 539 -2.15 0.09 25.72
C ALA A 539 -1.01 -0.08 26.75
N VAL A 540 -0.10 0.89 26.80
CA VAL A 540 1.07 0.87 27.68
C VAL A 540 0.77 0.75 29.18
N LEU A 541 1.48 -0.16 29.84
CA LEU A 541 1.51 -0.37 31.30
C LEU A 541 2.97 -0.62 31.77
N ASP A 542 3.93 -0.06 31.04
CA ASP A 542 5.38 0.00 31.24
C ASP A 542 5.74 1.49 31.06
N SER A 543 6.29 2.22 32.07
CA SER A 543 6.67 3.67 31.97
C SER A 543 8.13 4.19 32.17
N SER A 544 9.14 3.43 32.65
CA SER A 544 10.59 3.70 32.48
C SER A 544 11.64 2.51 32.41
N GLY A 545 11.63 1.61 31.40
CA GLY A 545 12.67 0.59 31.07
C GLY A 545 12.43 -0.87 31.55
N ILE A 546 13.24 -1.86 31.13
CA ILE A 546 13.36 -3.10 31.95
C ILE A 546 14.65 -3.95 32.15
N PRO A 547 15.64 -4.16 31.25
CA PRO A 547 16.33 -5.46 31.33
C PRO A 547 17.75 -5.68 31.98
N ILE A 548 18.74 -4.75 32.03
CA ILE A 548 20.16 -5.18 32.32
C ILE A 548 21.30 -4.25 32.83
N ALA A 549 21.45 -3.03 32.30
CA ALA A 549 22.64 -2.63 31.51
C ALA A 549 23.92 -2.19 32.28
N THR A 550 25.05 -1.92 31.59
CA THR A 550 26.39 -1.73 32.23
C THR A 550 27.36 -0.58 31.83
N ALA A 551 28.03 -0.51 30.66
CA ALA A 551 29.44 0.00 30.59
C ALA A 551 29.94 1.14 29.61
N THR A 552 30.53 1.01 28.39
CA THR A 552 31.32 2.17 27.80
C THR A 552 31.72 2.27 26.29
N GLY A 553 31.08 3.19 25.55
CA GLY A 553 31.54 3.78 24.25
C GLY A 553 30.50 3.73 23.11
N ALA A 554 30.87 4.04 21.86
CA ALA A 554 29.97 4.47 20.77
C ALA A 554 29.19 3.38 20.00
N GLN A 555 28.50 2.43 20.67
CA GLN A 555 27.51 1.45 20.16
C GLN A 555 26.51 1.99 19.14
N ALA A 556 26.26 1.29 18.03
CA ALA A 556 25.59 1.90 16.80
C ALA A 556 24.16 1.12 16.87
N SER A 557 23.90 -0.20 17.12
CA SER A 557 22.55 -0.76 16.70
C SER A 557 21.68 -1.81 17.48
N PRO A 558 20.32 -1.80 17.27
CA PRO A 558 19.24 -2.49 18.04
C PRO A 558 18.55 -3.73 17.42
N ALA A 559 17.37 -4.07 17.99
CA ALA A 559 16.27 -4.89 17.46
C ALA A 559 16.09 -6.27 18.11
N VAL A 560 15.37 -7.28 17.57
CA VAL A 560 14.68 -8.35 18.36
C VAL A 560 14.03 -9.44 17.47
N ALA A 561 13.31 -10.45 17.95
CA ALA A 561 12.52 -11.48 17.23
C ALA A 561 11.24 -11.90 17.98
N PHE A 562 10.73 -13.08 17.67
CA PHE A 562 10.04 -14.00 18.56
C PHE A 562 10.79 -15.37 18.48
N ASN A 563 10.41 -16.43 19.20
CA ASN A 563 11.04 -17.76 19.11
C ASN A 563 10.09 -18.96 19.08
N GLY A 564 9.30 -19.07 20.13
CA GLY A 564 8.64 -20.30 20.54
C GLY A 564 8.46 -20.30 22.06
N LEU A 565 9.49 -19.97 22.84
CA LEU A 565 9.48 -20.05 24.32
C LEU A 565 10.36 -19.02 25.08
N ASN A 566 11.52 -18.58 24.58
CA ASN A 566 12.53 -17.85 25.37
C ASN A 566 13.52 -17.03 24.51
N PHE A 567 13.74 -15.75 24.85
CA PHE A 567 14.43 -14.73 24.03
C PHE A 567 16.00 -14.83 24.19
N LEU A 568 16.85 -13.95 23.58
CA LEU A 568 18.35 -14.04 23.59
C LEU A 568 19.00 -12.72 23.96
N VAL A 569 18.62 -11.71 23.17
CA VAL A 569 19.39 -10.50 22.85
C VAL A 569 20.67 -10.80 22.00
N VAL A 570 20.82 -10.22 20.79
CA VAL A 570 22.05 -10.27 19.95
C VAL A 570 22.36 -9.02 19.07
N TRP A 571 23.31 -8.13 19.43
CA TRP A 571 23.30 -6.68 19.08
C TRP A 571 24.53 -6.01 18.31
N THR A 572 24.78 -4.67 18.43
CA THR A 572 25.94 -3.85 17.93
C THR A 572 26.39 -2.77 18.96
N ASP A 573 27.45 -3.00 19.76
CA ASP A 573 27.88 -2.26 20.96
C ASP A 573 29.41 -1.92 21.20
N GLN A 574 29.98 -0.74 20.87
CA GLN A 574 31.42 -0.37 20.60
C GLN A 574 32.60 -0.79 21.53
N ARG A 575 32.73 -2.07 21.89
CA ARG A 575 33.52 -2.61 23.01
C ARG A 575 34.96 -3.19 22.79
N GLY A 576 35.85 -2.75 21.91
CA GLY A 576 35.92 -1.57 21.09
C GLY A 576 37.35 -1.30 20.68
N GLY A 577 37.62 -0.11 20.15
CA GLY A 577 38.97 0.46 20.07
C GLY A 577 39.88 -0.08 18.96
N GLY A 578 39.44 -1.11 18.24
CA GLY A 578 39.08 -0.87 16.84
C GLY A 578 37.91 0.13 16.81
N ASP A 579 36.83 -0.18 16.16
CA ASP A 579 35.54 0.40 16.45
C ASP A 579 34.55 -0.75 16.70
N PHE A 580 34.37 -1.75 15.82
CA PHE A 580 33.17 -2.64 15.84
C PHE A 580 33.36 -4.23 16.19
N ASP A 581 32.50 -5.10 16.82
CA ASP A 581 32.74 -6.51 17.40
C ASP A 581 31.41 -7.18 17.99
N ILE A 582 31.36 -8.32 18.76
CA ILE A 582 30.15 -9.18 19.13
C ILE A 582 30.31 -10.19 20.36
N TYR A 583 29.50 -10.10 21.46
CA TYR A 583 29.29 -11.11 22.57
C TYR A 583 27.87 -11.82 22.59
N GLY A 584 26.90 -11.60 23.53
CA GLY A 584 25.54 -12.30 23.62
C GLY A 584 24.90 -12.76 24.98
N SER A 585 23.72 -13.42 24.98
CA SER A 585 22.99 -13.92 26.19
C SER A 585 21.79 -14.90 25.91
N ARG A 586 20.72 -14.90 26.74
CA ARG A 586 19.83 -16.04 27.07
C ARG A 586 18.47 -15.74 27.78
N VAL A 587 17.65 -14.78 27.30
CA VAL A 587 16.41 -14.25 27.94
C VAL A 587 15.14 -15.12 27.90
N SER A 588 14.08 -14.74 28.62
CA SER A 588 12.68 -15.15 28.41
C SER A 588 11.69 -13.96 28.52
N ALA A 589 10.74 -13.89 29.46
CA ALA A 589 9.75 -12.79 29.51
C ALA A 589 9.18 -12.15 30.83
N ALA A 590 9.67 -12.40 32.06
CA ALA A 590 9.18 -11.79 33.32
C ALA A 590 9.84 -12.24 34.67
N GLY A 591 9.73 -13.51 35.13
CA GLY A 591 10.31 -13.93 36.44
C GLY A 591 10.89 -15.35 36.55
N VAL A 592 12.19 -15.54 36.31
CA VAL A 592 13.05 -16.74 36.56
C VAL A 592 14.54 -16.30 36.63
N VAL A 593 15.35 -16.75 37.60
CA VAL A 593 16.71 -16.19 37.83
C VAL A 593 17.80 -17.27 37.98
N LEU A 594 18.99 -17.07 37.39
CA LEU A 594 20.10 -18.05 37.35
C LEU A 594 21.56 -17.51 37.25
N ASP A 595 21.93 -16.58 36.34
CA ASP A 595 23.31 -16.55 35.75
C ASP A 595 24.11 -15.19 35.77
N SER A 596 25.26 -15.10 35.05
CA SER A 596 26.31 -14.03 35.17
C SER A 596 26.63 -13.21 33.87
N ASP A 597 27.64 -13.53 33.04
CA ASP A 597 28.24 -12.70 31.95
C ASP A 597 28.22 -13.13 30.40
N GLY A 598 27.62 -14.26 29.93
CA GLY A 598 27.59 -14.87 28.56
C GLY A 598 27.79 -16.43 28.24
N ILE A 599 28.27 -16.85 27.05
CA ILE A 599 29.01 -18.10 26.59
C ILE A 599 29.28 -18.11 25.03
N PRO A 600 30.55 -18.14 24.52
CA PRO A 600 31.02 -17.61 23.20
C PRO A 600 30.15 -17.54 21.87
N ILE A 601 30.19 -16.42 21.13
CA ILE A 601 29.66 -16.15 19.75
C ILE A 601 30.79 -15.67 18.74
N CYS A 602 30.79 -14.47 18.11
CA CYS A 602 31.35 -14.24 16.74
C CYS A 602 32.79 -13.69 16.57
N THR A 603 32.96 -12.45 16.05
CA THR A 603 34.13 -11.54 16.13
C THR A 603 35.46 -12.02 15.55
N VAL A 604 36.20 -11.27 14.72
CA VAL A 604 37.68 -11.11 14.69
C VAL A 604 38.02 -9.92 13.75
N ALA A 605 39.27 -9.77 13.29
CA ALA A 605 39.97 -8.50 13.08
C ALA A 605 39.72 -7.66 11.80
N GLY A 606 38.66 -6.86 11.83
CA GLY A 606 38.73 -5.43 11.53
C GLY A 606 38.28 -4.99 10.15
N GLY A 607 38.03 -3.68 10.04
CA GLY A 607 37.23 -3.06 8.99
C GLY A 607 35.89 -3.75 8.83
N GLU A 608 34.80 -3.18 9.35
CA GLU A 608 33.46 -3.54 8.92
C GLU A 608 32.33 -2.50 9.19
N TYR A 609 31.10 -2.74 8.67
CA TYR A 609 30.00 -1.75 8.43
C TYR A 609 28.56 -2.28 8.79
N PHE A 610 27.42 -1.73 8.37
CA PHE A 610 26.04 -1.82 8.97
C PHE A 610 24.89 -2.96 8.69
N PRO A 611 24.85 -4.19 9.31
CA PRO A 611 23.90 -5.40 9.20
C PRO A 611 22.31 -5.44 9.29
N LYS A 612 21.67 -6.63 9.61
CA LYS A 612 20.37 -6.98 10.33
C LYS A 612 19.78 -8.46 10.04
N VAL A 613 18.68 -8.98 10.68
CA VAL A 613 18.45 -10.42 11.13
C VAL A 613 17.03 -11.13 11.12
N ALA A 614 16.88 -12.52 11.05
CA ALA A 614 15.78 -13.46 11.57
C ALA A 614 15.52 -14.98 11.05
N ALA A 615 14.28 -15.58 11.05
CA ALA A 615 13.98 -17.00 11.42
C ALA A 615 12.73 -17.85 10.93
N ASN A 616 12.43 -19.02 11.56
CA ASN A 616 11.59 -20.18 11.11
C ASN A 616 11.80 -21.37 12.10
N GLY A 617 11.31 -22.59 11.85
CA GLY A 617 12.10 -23.84 12.03
C GLY A 617 12.69 -24.19 13.41
N SER A 618 13.91 -24.76 13.39
CA SER A 618 14.67 -25.32 14.53
C SER A 618 16.08 -24.76 14.85
N ASP A 619 16.83 -24.11 13.94
CA ASP A 619 18.29 -23.78 14.01
C ASP A 619 18.64 -22.39 13.37
N PHE A 620 19.38 -21.42 13.99
CA PHE A 620 19.43 -19.95 13.66
C PHE A 620 20.67 -19.08 13.03
N LEU A 621 20.55 -18.30 11.89
CA LEU A 621 21.41 -17.52 10.87
C LEU A 621 22.01 -16.14 11.19
N ALA A 622 23.26 -15.73 10.82
CA ALA A 622 23.62 -14.31 10.54
C ALA A 622 23.63 -13.78 9.07
N VAL A 623 23.61 -12.44 8.92
CA VAL A 623 23.58 -11.53 7.74
C VAL A 623 23.99 -10.04 8.00
N TRP A 624 25.08 -9.56 7.38
CA TRP A 624 25.85 -8.32 7.57
C TRP A 624 26.39 -7.62 6.30
N GLU A 625 27.07 -6.47 6.48
CA GLU A 625 28.01 -5.85 5.53
C GLU A 625 29.36 -6.60 5.61
N ASP A 626 30.52 -5.93 5.51
CA ASP A 626 31.65 -5.88 6.47
C ASP A 626 32.75 -4.89 5.92
N ASP A 627 34.08 -5.10 6.01
CA ASP A 627 35.19 -4.47 5.22
C ASP A 627 36.46 -5.40 5.11
N ARG A 628 36.36 -6.72 5.42
CA ARG A 628 37.45 -7.71 5.69
C ARG A 628 38.39 -8.15 4.56
N ASN A 629 38.16 -7.82 3.29
CA ASN A 629 39.21 -7.80 2.26
C ASN A 629 39.61 -6.39 1.83
N ALA A 630 39.16 -5.25 2.37
CA ALA A 630 39.22 -3.97 1.64
C ALA A 630 40.63 -3.61 1.12
N GLY A 631 41.68 -4.15 1.74
CA GLY A 631 43.05 -4.14 1.20
C GLY A 631 43.47 -5.19 0.12
N SER A 632 42.57 -6.00 -0.47
CA SER A 632 42.89 -7.30 -1.10
C SER A 632 41.87 -7.81 -2.13
N GLY A 633 40.60 -7.89 -1.73
CA GLY A 633 39.43 -8.19 -2.58
C GLY A 633 38.70 -6.88 -2.77
N PHE A 634 37.61 -6.73 -2.02
CA PHE A 634 37.48 -5.70 -0.99
C PHE A 634 36.50 -6.20 0.11
N VAL A 635 35.19 -6.38 -0.06
CA VAL A 635 34.18 -6.54 1.03
C VAL A 635 33.03 -7.41 0.41
N ASP A 636 32.50 -8.48 1.02
CA ASP A 636 31.70 -9.62 0.46
C ASP A 636 30.58 -10.08 1.41
N ILE A 637 30.22 -11.39 1.54
CA ILE A 637 29.14 -11.89 2.43
C ILE A 637 29.14 -13.43 2.65
N TYR A 638 29.03 -13.93 3.90
CA TYR A 638 28.66 -15.32 4.34
C TYR A 638 27.13 -15.62 4.90
N GLY A 639 26.78 -16.50 5.89
CA GLY A 639 25.47 -16.74 6.67
C GLY A 639 25.63 -17.50 8.07
N ALA A 640 24.61 -17.90 8.97
CA ALA A 640 24.63 -19.04 10.05
C ALA A 640 23.86 -19.30 11.45
N ARG A 641 23.81 -20.53 12.08
CA ARG A 641 22.65 -21.44 12.45
C ARG A 641 22.28 -21.99 13.91
N ILE A 642 22.30 -21.25 15.03
CA ILE A 642 21.49 -21.33 16.30
C ILE A 642 20.39 -22.39 16.78
N SER A 643 20.46 -23.63 17.33
CA SER A 643 19.22 -24.53 17.50
C SER A 643 18.46 -24.81 18.86
N ALA A 644 17.75 -23.86 19.50
CA ALA A 644 17.03 -23.88 20.84
C ALA A 644 17.66 -23.51 22.26
N ALA A 645 18.83 -23.97 22.80
CA ALA A 645 19.70 -23.41 23.90
C ALA A 645 21.21 -23.64 23.72
N GLY A 646 21.95 -24.48 24.44
CA GLY A 646 23.37 -24.79 24.17
C GLY A 646 24.45 -24.04 25.01
N SER A 647 25.65 -23.88 24.41
CA SER A 647 26.97 -23.17 24.63
C SER A 647 27.88 -22.85 23.32
N VAL A 648 27.48 -22.22 22.13
CA VAL A 648 27.67 -22.20 20.55
C VAL A 648 27.47 -23.38 19.49
N LEU A 649 28.45 -23.95 18.77
CA LEU A 649 28.60 -25.37 18.24
C LEU A 649 29.72 -25.45 17.20
N ASP A 650 29.64 -24.48 16.29
CA ASP A 650 30.37 -24.34 15.05
C ASP A 650 30.82 -22.85 14.97
N ARG A 651 31.87 -22.52 14.20
CA ARG A 651 32.53 -21.21 14.21
C ARG A 651 33.07 -20.78 12.85
N GLY A 652 33.41 -19.50 12.71
CA GLY A 652 34.62 -19.11 11.97
C GLY A 652 34.65 -19.11 10.42
N GLY A 653 33.56 -19.31 9.68
CA GLY A 653 33.54 -19.23 8.17
C GLY A 653 33.47 -20.53 7.32
N PHE A 654 32.53 -20.65 6.35
CA PHE A 654 32.25 -21.69 5.28
C PHE A 654 31.23 -21.07 4.29
N PRO A 655 30.90 -21.55 3.02
CA PRO A 655 30.13 -20.79 1.99
C PRO A 655 28.62 -20.61 1.61
N ILE A 656 28.27 -19.41 1.07
CA ILE A 656 27.07 -18.96 0.33
C ILE A 656 27.35 -18.06 -0.89
N GLY A 657 28.03 -16.88 -0.89
CA GLY A 657 28.64 -16.21 -2.08
C GLY A 657 29.32 -14.82 -1.98
N THR A 658 29.99 -14.33 -3.03
CA THR A 658 31.35 -14.69 -3.48
C THR A 658 31.89 -13.81 -4.66
N GLY A 659 32.78 -12.81 -4.49
CA GLY A 659 33.82 -12.51 -5.51
C GLY A 659 33.90 -11.17 -6.25
N SER A 660 34.29 -11.23 -7.53
CA SER A 660 35.31 -10.38 -8.20
C SER A 660 35.14 -8.86 -8.45
N ALA A 661 34.69 -8.02 -7.49
CA ALA A 661 35.18 -6.62 -7.25
C ALA A 661 34.19 -5.83 -6.38
N ASP A 662 34.21 -4.49 -6.41
CA ASP A 662 33.44 -3.56 -5.58
C ASP A 662 31.88 -3.66 -5.64
N ARG A 663 31.13 -3.27 -4.58
CA ARG A 663 29.76 -3.79 -4.28
C ARG A 663 28.87 -2.85 -3.39
N HIS A 664 27.86 -3.38 -2.64
CA HIS A 664 27.02 -2.69 -1.62
C HIS A 664 26.14 -3.62 -0.68
N THR A 665 24.84 -3.41 -0.46
CA THR A 665 24.00 -3.59 0.77
C THR A 665 22.80 -4.63 1.07
N PRO A 666 22.88 -5.93 1.47
CA PRO A 666 21.84 -7.01 1.76
C PRO A 666 20.39 -6.85 2.39
N ALA A 667 19.39 -7.79 2.30
CA ALA A 667 18.48 -8.40 3.36
C ALA A 667 17.26 -9.34 2.92
N VAL A 668 16.50 -9.97 3.87
CA VAL A 668 16.00 -11.40 3.92
C VAL A 668 14.56 -11.77 4.51
N ALA A 669 13.76 -12.75 4.06
CA ALA A 669 12.54 -13.38 4.72
C ALA A 669 12.66 -14.77 5.47
N ALA A 670 11.65 -15.69 5.35
CA ALA A 670 11.71 -17.14 5.62
C ALA A 670 10.70 -18.02 4.83
N GLY A 671 10.94 -19.34 4.70
CA GLY A 671 10.20 -20.25 3.80
C GLY A 671 9.58 -21.56 4.36
N LEU A 672 8.78 -22.28 3.55
CA LEU A 672 8.10 -23.51 4.04
C LEU A 672 8.99 -24.74 3.99
N THR A 673 9.52 -25.12 2.81
CA THR A 673 10.20 -26.43 2.59
C THR A 673 11.51 -26.40 1.77
N ASP A 674 11.68 -25.55 0.77
CA ASP A 674 12.97 -24.88 0.48
C ASP A 674 13.00 -23.55 1.30
N TYR A 675 13.89 -22.58 1.03
CA TYR A 675 14.17 -21.35 1.82
C TYR A 675 14.73 -20.27 0.82
N LEU A 676 14.70 -18.92 0.98
CA LEU A 676 15.23 -17.89 -0.01
C LEU A 676 16.40 -17.01 0.52
N VAL A 677 16.91 -16.06 -0.29
CA VAL A 677 17.81 -14.90 -0.18
C VAL A 677 17.54 -14.07 -1.46
N VAL A 678 17.64 -12.75 -1.43
CA VAL A 678 17.92 -11.88 -2.58
C VAL A 678 19.29 -11.22 -2.31
N TRP A 679 19.82 -10.16 -2.92
CA TRP A 679 21.05 -9.50 -2.43
C TRP A 679 21.25 -7.96 -2.86
N LEU A 680 21.88 -7.53 -4.01
CA LEU A 680 21.66 -6.50 -5.18
C LEU A 680 22.74 -6.08 -6.37
N ASP A 681 22.67 -6.58 -7.70
CA ASP A 681 23.54 -7.14 -8.94
C ASP A 681 24.85 -6.67 -9.68
N GLN A 682 25.65 -7.50 -10.39
CA GLN A 682 26.41 -7.09 -11.60
C GLN A 682 26.85 -8.08 -12.67
N ARG A 683 26.95 -7.56 -13.90
CA ARG A 683 28.03 -7.92 -14.85
C ARG A 683 28.59 -6.82 -15.80
N ASN A 684 28.15 -5.55 -15.71
CA ASN A 684 28.47 -4.43 -16.64
C ASN A 684 27.85 -3.01 -16.35
N LEU A 685 28.61 -2.00 -15.89
CA LEU A 685 28.20 -0.55 -15.70
C LEU A 685 27.99 0.07 -17.05
N GLY A 686 29.01 -0.12 -17.88
CA GLY A 686 28.99 0.27 -19.27
C GLY A 686 27.98 -0.49 -20.12
N THR A 687 27.00 -1.21 -19.56
CA THR A 687 25.82 -1.66 -20.32
C THR A 687 24.51 -1.50 -19.56
N THR A 688 24.48 -1.91 -18.30
CA THR A 688 23.34 -1.78 -17.41
C THR A 688 23.68 -0.76 -16.33
N GLY A 689 24.63 -1.08 -15.46
CA GLY A 689 24.67 -0.54 -14.10
C GLY A 689 24.23 -1.60 -13.09
N LEU A 690 24.29 -1.31 -11.79
CA LEU A 690 24.33 -2.16 -10.59
C LEU A 690 23.32 -3.36 -10.36
N ASP A 691 22.77 -3.98 -11.42
CA ASP A 691 21.98 -5.22 -11.61
C ASP A 691 21.06 -5.76 -10.44
N ILE A 692 20.43 -6.94 -10.56
CA ILE A 692 19.92 -7.82 -9.45
C ILE A 692 20.23 -9.36 -9.77
N TYR A 693 20.00 -10.35 -8.91
CA TYR A 693 20.00 -11.83 -9.15
C TYR A 693 19.09 -12.39 -8.00
N GLY A 694 19.35 -13.39 -7.09
CA GLY A 694 18.46 -13.82 -5.93
C GLY A 694 17.99 -15.31 -5.78
N ALA A 695 18.12 -16.05 -4.65
CA ALA A 695 17.87 -17.52 -4.57
C ALA A 695 17.91 -18.21 -3.18
N ARG A 696 18.18 -19.52 -3.04
CA ARG A 696 17.36 -20.37 -2.13
C ARG A 696 18.03 -21.57 -1.49
N VAL A 697 17.59 -21.97 -0.29
CA VAL A 697 18.40 -22.38 0.88
C VAL A 697 17.75 -23.61 1.61
N THR A 698 17.92 -23.94 2.92
CA THR A 698 16.98 -24.87 3.65
C THR A 698 16.94 -24.95 5.21
N THR A 699 17.98 -25.05 6.07
CA THR A 699 17.86 -25.04 7.57
C THR A 699 19.17 -24.95 8.43
N ALA A 700 20.39 -24.87 7.85
CA ALA A 700 21.65 -25.43 8.34
C ALA A 700 23.10 -24.99 7.86
N GLY A 701 24.06 -25.91 7.53
CA GLY A 701 25.56 -25.73 7.48
C GLY A 701 26.51 -26.54 6.46
N GLY A 702 26.76 -26.06 5.22
CA GLY A 702 27.65 -26.51 4.09
C GLY A 702 27.21 -27.69 3.18
N VAL A 703 27.37 -27.76 1.82
CA VAL A 703 27.77 -26.86 0.67
C VAL A 703 27.49 -27.55 -0.73
N THR A 704 27.17 -26.87 -1.88
CA THR A 704 27.10 -27.45 -3.30
C THR A 704 26.92 -26.53 -4.59
N ASP A 705 25.80 -25.83 -4.93
CA ASP A 705 25.56 -25.00 -6.18
C ASP A 705 25.68 -23.41 -6.05
N PRO A 706 25.80 -22.53 -7.10
CA PRO A 706 26.70 -21.35 -6.89
C PRO A 706 26.72 -20.02 -7.74
N ASN A 707 26.08 -19.79 -8.92
CA ASN A 707 26.37 -18.54 -9.72
C ASN A 707 25.28 -17.77 -10.57
N GLY A 708 24.02 -18.22 -10.80
CA GLY A 708 22.94 -17.33 -11.34
C GLY A 708 22.38 -17.46 -12.79
N PHE A 709 21.37 -16.64 -13.17
CA PHE A 709 20.51 -16.71 -14.40
C PHE A 709 19.39 -15.63 -14.74
N ALA A 710 19.01 -14.61 -13.93
CA ALA A 710 18.06 -13.46 -14.25
C ALA A 710 16.51 -13.58 -13.97
N ILE A 711 15.85 -12.40 -13.76
CA ILE A 711 14.44 -12.03 -13.36
C ILE A 711 13.98 -10.61 -13.79
N ASP A 712 14.81 -9.60 -13.90
CA ASP A 712 14.62 -8.36 -14.67
C ASP A 712 16.01 -7.93 -15.13
N THR A 713 16.10 -7.03 -16.10
CA THR A 713 17.35 -6.46 -16.55
C THR A 713 17.18 -5.04 -17.14
N ALA A 714 16.26 -4.26 -16.58
CA ALA A 714 15.62 -3.15 -17.28
C ALA A 714 16.32 -1.80 -17.00
N PRO A 715 16.87 -1.12 -18.03
CA PRO A 715 17.80 0.05 -18.02
C PRO A 715 17.78 1.02 -16.84
N ASN A 716 18.96 1.47 -16.35
CA ASN A 716 19.29 2.36 -15.20
C ASN A 716 19.07 1.82 -13.76
N ASP A 717 19.26 2.61 -12.69
CA ASP A 717 19.56 2.12 -11.32
C ASP A 717 18.44 1.38 -10.59
N GLN A 718 18.79 0.57 -9.56
CA GLN A 718 17.92 0.08 -8.45
C GLN A 718 18.49 0.53 -7.06
N THR A 719 18.05 0.12 -5.85
CA THR A 719 18.58 0.38 -4.44
C THR A 719 17.96 -0.49 -3.28
N THR A 720 17.12 -0.06 -2.31
CA THR A 720 16.79 -0.70 -0.97
C THR A 720 15.69 -1.83 -0.70
N PRO A 721 15.76 -3.15 -1.06
CA PRO A 721 14.92 -4.30 -0.64
C PRO A 721 14.08 -4.36 0.61
N VAL A 722 13.01 -5.20 0.59
CA VAL A 722 11.99 -5.48 1.64
C VAL A 722 10.98 -6.62 1.29
N LEU A 723 10.54 -7.55 2.17
CA LEU A 723 10.48 -8.99 1.78
C LEU A 723 9.45 -10.02 2.38
N ALA A 724 8.38 -9.63 3.09
CA ALA A 724 7.15 -10.41 3.53
C ALA A 724 6.56 -11.66 2.75
N PHE A 725 6.06 -12.74 3.42
CA PHE A 725 5.69 -14.11 2.87
C PHE A 725 4.23 -14.71 3.03
N ASN A 726 3.33 -14.67 2.03
CA ASN A 726 1.81 -14.67 2.10
C ASN A 726 0.92 -15.93 1.71
N GLY A 727 1.36 -17.03 1.08
CA GLY A 727 0.46 -18.20 0.85
C GLY A 727 -0.38 -18.26 -0.45
N SER A 728 -0.06 -17.52 -1.50
CA SER A 728 -0.68 -17.62 -2.85
C SER A 728 0.35 -17.66 -4.00
N GLN A 729 0.80 -16.52 -4.53
CA GLN A 729 2.01 -16.39 -5.36
C GLN A 729 2.77 -15.06 -5.09
N PHE A 730 4.08 -15.19 -4.82
CA PHE A 730 5.00 -14.52 -3.88
C PHE A 730 5.36 -12.97 -3.87
N LEU A 731 4.47 -11.97 -3.97
CA LEU A 731 4.81 -10.53 -4.32
C LEU A 731 6.19 -9.95 -3.88
N VAL A 732 7.29 -9.87 -4.67
CA VAL A 732 8.46 -8.95 -4.44
C VAL A 732 8.17 -7.63 -5.19
N ALA A 733 8.48 -6.44 -4.65
CA ALA A 733 8.76 -5.14 -5.34
C ALA A 733 10.31 -5.02 -5.52
N TRP A 734 10.97 -3.98 -6.05
CA TRP A 734 12.48 -3.89 -6.29
C TRP A 734 12.84 -2.61 -7.05
N THR A 735 12.72 -1.55 -6.29
CA THR A 735 12.48 -0.18 -6.68
C THR A 735 13.29 0.27 -7.99
N ASP A 736 12.73 1.03 -8.99
CA ASP A 736 12.84 1.12 -10.51
C ASP A 736 13.68 2.16 -11.27
N ALA A 737 14.25 1.59 -12.32
CA ALA A 737 15.26 1.95 -13.25
C ALA A 737 14.78 2.59 -14.56
N ARG A 738 13.63 2.18 -15.11
CA ARG A 738 13.53 2.04 -16.58
C ARG A 738 13.03 3.26 -17.37
N ASN A 739 12.58 4.33 -16.73
CA ASN A 739 11.68 5.33 -17.33
C ASN A 739 12.04 6.83 -17.07
N MET A 740 13.13 7.24 -16.39
CA MET A 740 13.40 8.67 -16.09
C MET A 740 13.73 9.48 -17.33
N ALA A 741 14.18 8.78 -18.36
CA ALA A 741 14.41 9.36 -19.66
C ALA A 741 13.11 9.91 -20.29
N THR A 742 11.94 9.39 -19.91
CA THR A 742 10.64 9.95 -20.32
C THR A 742 10.06 10.92 -19.32
N THR A 743 10.43 10.72 -18.07
CA THR A 743 9.66 11.25 -16.97
C THR A 743 10.63 11.44 -15.80
N ASP A 744 10.44 10.65 -14.78
CA ASP A 744 9.55 11.05 -13.67
C ASP A 744 8.72 9.73 -13.42
N LEU A 745 8.41 9.32 -12.19
CA LEU A 745 8.72 7.95 -11.72
C LEU A 745 7.60 6.85 -11.68
N ASP A 746 8.00 5.56 -11.65
CA ASP A 746 7.15 4.31 -11.65
C ASP A 746 7.50 3.28 -10.52
N VAL A 747 6.62 2.86 -9.60
CA VAL A 747 6.72 1.66 -8.72
C VAL A 747 6.27 0.36 -9.40
N TYR A 748 6.71 -0.83 -8.97
CA TYR A 748 6.45 -2.13 -9.61
C TYR A 748 6.69 -3.31 -8.61
N ALA A 749 6.17 -4.51 -8.91
CA ALA A 749 6.39 -5.84 -8.30
C ALA A 749 6.48 -6.96 -9.40
N ALA A 750 6.80 -8.26 -9.21
CA ALA A 750 6.66 -9.34 -10.26
C ALA A 750 6.19 -10.66 -9.68
N LEU A 751 5.86 -11.71 -10.51
CA LEU A 751 5.37 -13.06 -10.15
C LEU A 751 6.18 -14.34 -10.53
N VAL A 752 7.45 -14.47 -10.09
CA VAL A 752 8.33 -15.69 -9.99
C VAL A 752 7.72 -16.98 -9.35
N SER A 753 8.49 -18.05 -9.06
CA SER A 753 8.01 -19.36 -8.61
C SER A 753 8.96 -20.15 -7.70
N THR A 754 8.45 -21.27 -7.16
CA THR A 754 9.02 -22.01 -6.04
C THR A 754 10.51 -22.41 -6.32
N ALA A 755 10.93 -22.95 -7.47
CA ALA A 755 12.36 -23.27 -7.66
C ALA A 755 13.29 -22.06 -7.98
N ALA A 756 12.82 -20.81 -7.77
CA ALA A 756 13.29 -19.52 -8.33
C ALA A 756 12.77 -19.15 -9.76
N THR A 757 11.49 -19.38 -10.11
CA THR A 757 10.98 -19.27 -11.52
C THR A 757 10.20 -18.02 -11.94
N VAL A 758 10.79 -17.08 -12.65
CA VAL A 758 10.21 -15.77 -13.07
C VAL A 758 8.81 -15.70 -13.72
N SER A 759 7.95 -14.73 -13.33
CA SER A 759 6.66 -14.47 -14.03
C SER A 759 5.87 -13.17 -13.62
N PRO A 760 6.09 -11.96 -14.17
CA PRO A 760 6.87 -11.71 -15.35
C PRO A 760 8.34 -11.60 -14.97
N PRO A 761 9.24 -12.03 -15.86
CA PRO A 761 10.50 -11.33 -15.97
C PRO A 761 10.25 -9.84 -16.23
N ALA A 762 11.04 -8.99 -15.62
CA ALA A 762 11.00 -7.54 -15.76
C ALA A 762 9.92 -6.76 -14.97
N GLY A 763 9.33 -7.29 -13.90
CA GLY A 763 8.34 -6.50 -13.16
C GLY A 763 6.95 -6.37 -13.82
N PHE A 764 6.00 -5.88 -13.04
CA PHE A 764 4.72 -5.27 -13.39
C PHE A 764 4.54 -4.02 -12.51
N VAL A 765 3.88 -2.98 -13.02
CA VAL A 765 3.68 -1.69 -12.31
C VAL A 765 2.89 -1.86 -11.01
N VAL A 766 3.34 -1.18 -9.96
CA VAL A 766 2.74 -0.95 -8.64
C VAL A 766 2.31 0.49 -8.45
N SER A 767 3.00 1.44 -9.03
CA SER A 767 2.56 2.81 -9.16
C SER A 767 3.16 3.25 -10.45
N THR A 768 2.54 4.19 -11.12
CA THR A 768 3.39 5.26 -11.61
C THR A 768 2.72 6.53 -11.09
N GLY A 769 3.54 7.48 -10.64
CA GLY A 769 3.14 8.41 -9.59
C GLY A 769 2.57 9.77 -10.00
N ALA A 770 3.13 10.80 -9.36
CA ALA A 770 2.94 12.23 -9.54
C ALA A 770 3.88 13.10 -8.64
N SER A 771 4.82 12.58 -7.82
CA SER A 771 6.28 12.75 -8.07
C SER A 771 7.16 11.58 -7.51
N ASP A 772 8.49 11.54 -7.63
CA ASP A 772 9.36 10.38 -7.29
C ASP A 772 8.96 9.56 -6.06
N GLU A 773 8.88 8.22 -6.00
CA GLU A 773 9.29 7.12 -6.89
C GLU A 773 9.97 5.94 -6.10
N GLU A 774 10.76 6.17 -5.04
CA GLU A 774 11.64 5.18 -4.39
C GLU A 774 11.30 4.65 -2.94
N ALA A 775 12.08 3.75 -2.32
CA ALA A 775 12.07 3.41 -0.86
C ALA A 775 10.90 2.66 -0.07
N PRO A 776 10.37 1.48 -0.47
CA PRO A 776 9.22 0.69 0.06
C PRO A 776 9.45 -0.32 1.22
N ALA A 777 8.48 -0.75 2.06
CA ALA A 777 8.49 -1.82 3.15
C ALA A 777 7.49 -3.03 2.99
N THR A 778 6.92 -3.88 3.93
CA THR A 778 5.74 -4.89 3.69
C THR A 778 5.38 -6.05 4.70
N ALA A 779 4.30 -6.90 4.57
CA ALA A 779 4.05 -8.02 5.55
C ALA A 779 3.12 -9.32 5.45
N SER A 780 3.48 -10.64 5.64
CA SER A 780 2.55 -11.86 5.81
C SER A 780 2.26 -12.90 7.07
N ASN A 781 1.16 -13.65 7.59
CA ASN A 781 -0.39 -14.09 7.65
C ASN A 781 -1.13 -15.26 6.84
N GLY A 782 -2.41 -15.09 6.33
CA GLY A 782 -3.17 -15.98 5.39
C GLY A 782 -4.36 -15.51 4.45
N SER A 783 -4.82 -14.24 4.23
CA SER A 783 -5.89 -13.90 3.20
C SER A 783 -5.90 -12.54 2.43
N ASN A 784 -6.03 -11.39 3.11
CA ASN A 784 -6.34 -10.07 2.49
C ASN A 784 -5.03 -9.31 2.13
N HIS A 785 -4.77 -8.03 2.48
CA HIS A 785 -3.47 -7.30 2.63
C HIS A 785 -3.71 -5.74 2.72
N LEU A 786 -2.78 -4.97 3.27
CA LEU A 786 -2.51 -3.53 2.99
C LEU A 786 -1.10 -3.48 2.27
N VAL A 787 -0.49 -2.36 1.86
CA VAL A 787 0.91 -2.29 1.33
C VAL A 787 1.45 -0.87 1.22
N VAL A 788 2.04 -0.15 2.17
CA VAL A 788 2.18 1.32 1.96
C VAL A 788 3.16 1.82 0.81
N TRP A 789 3.29 3.09 0.36
CA TRP A 789 3.74 3.44 -1.02
C TRP A 789 4.06 4.95 -1.39
N GLN A 790 5.32 5.49 -1.37
CA GLN A 790 5.92 6.84 -1.79
C GLN A 790 5.28 7.72 -2.89
N ASP A 791 5.74 8.97 -3.03
CA ASP A 791 5.83 9.77 -4.28
C ASP A 791 6.36 11.22 -3.99
N SER A 792 6.21 12.23 -4.86
CA SER A 792 6.58 13.63 -4.57
C SER A 792 5.58 14.73 -5.10
N ARG A 793 4.24 14.46 -5.12
CA ARG A 793 3.18 15.30 -5.76
C ARG A 793 2.98 16.78 -5.31
N ASN A 794 2.16 17.12 -4.31
CA ASN A 794 2.05 18.50 -3.79
C ASN A 794 3.34 19.03 -3.10
N SER A 795 4.56 18.58 -3.47
CA SER A 795 5.82 18.76 -2.72
C SER A 795 5.96 20.18 -2.15
N PRO A 796 5.83 21.26 -2.91
CA PRO A 796 6.11 22.60 -2.38
C PRO A 796 5.05 23.23 -1.44
N THR A 797 4.21 22.47 -0.70
CA THR A 797 3.03 23.05 0.02
C THR A 797 2.95 22.84 1.53
N THR A 798 3.09 21.63 2.02
CA THR A 798 2.63 21.23 3.36
C THR A 798 3.55 20.25 4.08
N GLY A 799 4.49 19.59 3.43
CA GLY A 799 4.80 18.21 3.83
C GLY A 799 3.62 17.25 3.62
N ALA A 800 3.82 15.93 3.53
CA ALA A 800 3.00 15.05 2.68
C ALA A 800 1.54 14.63 3.02
N ASP A 801 0.71 14.50 1.98
CA ASP A 801 -0.30 13.43 1.78
C ASP A 801 0.35 12.02 1.78
N LEU A 802 -0.39 10.89 1.70
CA LEU A 802 0.16 9.50 1.76
C LEU A 802 -0.64 8.35 1.03
N TYR A 803 -1.41 8.59 -0.03
CA TYR A 803 -2.30 7.61 -0.73
C TYR A 803 -1.70 6.28 -1.35
N GLY A 804 -2.46 5.25 -1.86
CA GLY A 804 -1.90 4.03 -2.58
C GLY A 804 -2.71 2.67 -2.70
N VAL A 805 -2.12 1.67 -3.39
CA VAL A 805 -2.53 0.38 -4.02
C VAL A 805 -2.67 -1.13 -3.42
N ARG A 806 -3.84 -1.77 -3.07
CA ARG A 806 -4.11 -3.30 -2.95
C ARG A 806 -3.77 -4.31 -4.08
N VAL A 807 -4.20 -5.59 -4.06
CA VAL A 807 -3.66 -6.73 -4.84
C VAL A 807 -4.72 -7.82 -5.01
N SER A 808 -4.63 -8.72 -6.00
CA SER A 808 -5.45 -9.92 -6.17
C SER A 808 -4.64 -11.20 -6.02
N THR A 809 -5.34 -12.33 -5.87
CA THR A 809 -4.87 -13.73 -5.74
C THR A 809 -3.75 -14.22 -6.67
N THR A 810 -3.43 -13.49 -7.76
CA THR A 810 -2.67 -14.00 -8.92
C THR A 810 -1.96 -12.96 -9.79
N GLY A 811 -2.19 -11.64 -9.62
CA GLY A 811 -1.54 -10.60 -10.45
C GLY A 811 -2.38 -9.44 -11.00
N VAL A 812 -3.56 -9.12 -10.42
CA VAL A 812 -4.56 -8.16 -10.98
C VAL A 812 -4.89 -6.93 -10.12
N VAL A 813 -4.59 -5.73 -10.66
CA VAL A 813 -4.79 -4.35 -10.16
C VAL A 813 -6.20 -4.06 -9.53
N LEU A 814 -6.52 -4.44 -8.27
CA LEU A 814 -7.93 -4.50 -7.73
C LEU A 814 -8.56 -3.36 -6.87
N ASP A 815 -8.14 -2.10 -7.08
CA ASP A 815 -8.78 -0.81 -6.73
C ASP A 815 -7.93 0.27 -7.48
N PRO A 816 -8.28 1.56 -7.53
CA PRO A 816 -7.49 2.48 -8.37
C PRO A 816 -7.41 3.96 -7.95
N ASN A 817 -7.99 4.37 -6.82
CA ASN A 817 -7.99 5.75 -6.29
C ASN A 817 -8.31 5.85 -4.77
N ALA A 818 -9.57 5.57 -4.37
CA ALA A 818 -10.14 5.54 -3.01
C ALA A 818 -10.31 6.86 -2.21
N ILE A 819 -10.05 6.85 -0.88
CA ILE A 819 -10.88 7.60 0.12
C ILE A 819 -10.13 8.45 1.18
N ALA A 820 -8.79 8.56 1.10
CA ALA A 820 -7.92 9.32 2.00
C ALA A 820 -7.80 8.82 3.46
N ILE A 821 -6.86 9.41 4.21
CA ILE A 821 -6.63 9.20 5.66
C ILE A 821 -6.31 10.57 6.30
N SER A 822 -5.05 11.02 6.20
CA SER A 822 -4.46 12.23 6.80
C SER A 822 -3.30 12.72 5.96
N THR A 823 -3.01 14.00 6.06
CA THR A 823 -2.12 14.75 5.21
C THR A 823 -1.84 16.10 5.95
N ALA A 824 -0.62 16.53 6.33
CA ALA A 824 -0.41 17.63 7.33
C ALA A 824 0.98 18.40 7.26
N PRO A 825 1.45 19.22 8.25
CA PRO A 825 2.60 20.19 8.12
C PRO A 825 4.12 19.84 8.41
N ALA A 826 5.00 19.48 7.43
CA ALA A 826 6.53 19.54 7.37
C ALA A 826 7.33 18.53 6.44
N ASP A 827 7.96 17.44 6.94
CA ASP A 827 8.85 16.46 6.20
C ASP A 827 8.27 15.00 6.22
N GLN A 828 8.97 13.85 6.55
CA GLN A 828 8.53 12.43 6.99
C GLN A 828 9.39 11.07 6.71
N VAL A 829 10.71 10.84 6.51
CA VAL A 829 11.22 9.56 5.81
C VAL A 829 10.98 8.06 6.32
N SER A 830 10.48 7.12 5.49
CA SER A 830 10.62 5.59 5.44
C SER A 830 9.98 4.51 6.43
N PRO A 831 9.96 3.13 6.21
CA PRO A 831 9.08 2.14 6.95
C PRO A 831 9.42 0.56 7.12
N ASN A 832 8.58 -0.37 7.70
CA ASN A 832 8.76 -1.87 8.04
C ASN A 832 7.56 -2.94 7.82
N VAL A 833 6.97 -3.74 8.76
CA VAL A 833 5.88 -4.82 8.62
C VAL A 833 5.78 -5.81 9.84
N ALA A 834 4.87 -6.84 9.95
CA ALA A 834 4.72 -7.97 10.97
C ALA A 834 3.29 -8.65 10.95
N THR A 835 2.85 -9.69 11.80
CA THR A 835 1.63 -10.67 11.92
C THR A 835 1.14 -11.33 13.24
N ASP A 836 -0.20 -11.42 13.37
CA ASP A 836 -0.94 -12.50 14.10
C ASP A 836 -1.70 -13.52 13.23
N GLY A 837 -2.25 -13.16 12.06
CA GLY A 837 -3.29 -14.00 11.45
C GLY A 837 -4.44 -13.28 10.76
N THR A 838 -4.78 -12.07 11.21
CA THR A 838 -6.12 -11.48 11.02
C THR A 838 -6.12 -10.17 10.22
N ASN A 839 -6.55 -9.06 10.85
CA ASN A 839 -6.75 -7.70 10.33
C ASN A 839 -5.46 -6.83 10.33
N TYR A 840 -5.58 -5.50 10.44
CA TYR A 840 -4.64 -4.47 9.93
C TYR A 840 -4.29 -3.43 11.06
N LEU A 841 -3.18 -2.63 11.11
CA LEU A 841 -2.82 -1.62 12.17
C LEU A 841 -1.95 -0.42 11.60
N VAL A 842 -1.69 0.73 12.27
CA VAL A 842 -0.79 1.86 11.77
C VAL A 842 -0.20 2.83 12.87
N VAL A 843 1.11 2.85 13.17
CA VAL A 843 1.99 3.91 13.84
C VAL A 843 2.65 4.81 12.73
N TRP A 844 3.30 5.99 12.94
CA TRP A 844 3.91 6.86 11.86
C TRP A 844 4.81 8.09 12.30
N GLU A 845 5.87 8.62 11.61
CA GLU A 845 6.68 9.93 11.85
C GLU A 845 5.83 11.13 12.28
N ASP A 846 6.40 12.24 12.84
CA ASP A 846 6.46 13.55 12.12
C ASP A 846 6.84 14.96 12.71
N TYR A 847 7.70 15.85 12.11
CA TYR A 847 7.97 17.32 12.44
C TYR A 847 6.81 18.27 12.85
N ARG A 848 5.52 17.94 12.84
CA ARG A 848 4.45 18.97 12.77
C ARG A 848 4.37 20.10 13.83
N ASN A 849 5.01 20.00 14.99
CA ASN A 849 5.13 21.05 16.03
C ASN A 849 6.53 21.75 16.03
N ALA A 850 7.42 21.35 15.10
CA ALA A 850 8.89 21.43 14.93
C ALA A 850 9.89 21.87 16.03
N GLY A 851 9.51 22.60 17.08
CA GLY A 851 10.47 23.11 18.09
C GLY A 851 9.85 23.90 19.25
N THR A 852 8.73 23.47 19.85
CA THR A 852 7.83 24.33 20.64
C THR A 852 7.17 23.78 21.95
N THR A 853 6.74 22.52 22.05
CA THR A 853 5.58 22.15 22.94
C THR A 853 5.54 20.75 23.60
N GLY A 854 6.24 19.75 23.09
CA GLY A 854 6.24 18.31 23.45
C GLY A 854 7.38 17.64 22.67
N VAL A 855 7.23 16.43 22.13
CA VAL A 855 7.69 15.96 20.79
C VAL A 855 6.97 14.64 20.40
N ASP A 856 6.88 14.15 19.14
CA ASP A 856 5.75 13.27 18.77
C ASP A 856 5.95 11.97 17.88
N ILE A 857 4.92 11.42 17.19
CA ILE A 857 4.94 10.55 15.95
C ILE A 857 3.55 10.46 15.33
N TYR A 858 2.61 9.78 15.99
CA TYR A 858 1.21 9.52 15.63
C TYR A 858 0.96 8.19 14.85
N GLY A 859 -0.25 7.94 14.32
CA GLY A 859 -0.69 6.65 13.70
C GLY A 859 -2.20 6.63 13.35
N THR A 860 -2.81 5.55 12.82
CA THR A 860 -4.25 5.53 12.41
C THR A 860 -4.97 4.16 12.48
N ARG A 861 -6.34 4.04 12.52
CA ARG A 861 -7.29 2.90 12.91
C ARG A 861 -8.38 2.25 11.96
N VAL A 862 -8.64 2.63 10.71
CA VAL A 862 -9.51 1.89 9.72
C VAL A 862 -11.01 1.55 9.96
N THR A 863 -11.52 1.08 11.09
CA THR A 863 -12.93 0.59 11.23
C THR A 863 -13.38 -0.66 10.44
N GLY A 864 -13.02 -0.89 9.16
CA GLY A 864 -13.70 -1.90 8.29
C GLY A 864 -13.09 -2.15 6.90
N ASP A 865 -13.95 -2.43 5.90
CA ASP A 865 -13.72 -3.03 4.57
C ASP A 865 -12.73 -2.33 3.57
N GLY A 866 -12.12 -1.21 3.96
CA GLY A 866 -11.53 -0.19 3.07
C GLY A 866 -12.09 1.16 3.50
N ALA A 867 -11.70 1.60 4.70
CA ALA A 867 -12.71 2.10 5.64
C ALA A 867 -12.34 3.23 6.63
N VAL A 868 -13.32 4.11 7.05
CA VAL A 868 -13.09 5.54 7.44
C VAL A 868 -13.77 6.14 8.72
N GLN A 869 -12.98 6.72 9.67
CA GLN A 869 -13.24 7.97 10.47
C GLN A 869 -12.09 8.65 11.32
N ASP A 870 -10.89 8.08 11.52
CA ASP A 870 -9.70 8.64 12.27
C ASP A 870 -9.21 9.99 11.80
N PRO A 871 -8.88 10.00 10.52
CA PRO A 871 -7.64 10.60 10.05
C PRO A 871 -6.31 10.31 10.78
N THR A 872 -6.14 10.46 12.10
CA THR A 872 -4.79 10.72 12.69
C THR A 872 -4.22 10.01 13.98
N GLY A 873 -4.92 9.21 14.83
CA GLY A 873 -4.41 8.35 16.00
C GLY A 873 -5.04 8.42 17.46
N ILE A 874 -4.35 8.06 18.60
CA ILE A 874 -4.74 8.28 20.07
C ILE A 874 -3.59 8.57 21.15
N PRO A 875 -2.96 7.70 22.06
CA PRO A 875 -1.76 8.11 22.90
C PRO A 875 -0.52 7.16 23.33
N ILE A 876 0.54 6.75 22.54
CA ILE A 876 1.87 6.11 22.95
C ILE A 876 3.35 6.79 22.94
N SER A 877 3.83 8.03 22.60
CA SER A 877 5.20 8.53 23.02
C SER A 877 5.62 10.04 23.31
N THR A 878 5.08 10.88 24.20
CA THR A 878 4.92 12.37 24.11
C THR A 878 6.00 13.47 23.98
N ALA A 879 7.22 13.33 24.46
CA ALA A 879 7.79 14.46 25.21
C ALA A 879 9.02 15.16 24.64
N THR A 880 10.12 14.52 24.21
CA THR A 880 11.43 15.19 24.48
C THR A 880 12.80 14.68 23.90
N SER A 881 13.11 14.20 22.66
CA SER A 881 14.47 14.39 21.98
C SER A 881 14.80 13.55 20.71
N ASP A 882 15.98 13.71 20.07
CA ASP A 882 16.39 13.33 18.68
C ASP A 882 16.18 11.88 18.17
N GLN A 883 14.99 11.32 18.33
CA GLN A 883 14.39 10.04 17.93
C GLN A 883 14.22 9.78 16.42
N LEU A 884 14.95 8.81 15.83
CA LEU A 884 14.88 8.36 14.43
C LEU A 884 14.72 6.82 14.18
N ALA A 885 14.98 6.33 12.95
CA ALA A 885 14.97 4.94 12.40
C ALA A 885 14.01 3.82 12.92
N PRO A 886 12.82 4.09 13.48
CA PRO A 886 11.86 3.34 14.34
C PRO A 886 11.59 1.84 14.25
N ALA A 887 10.74 1.28 15.17
CA ALA A 887 10.31 -0.14 15.28
C ALA A 887 8.95 -0.48 16.01
N VAL A 888 8.21 -1.55 15.63
CA VAL A 888 7.04 -2.15 16.39
C VAL A 888 6.53 -3.55 15.97
N ALA A 889 5.72 -4.30 16.77
CA ALA A 889 4.46 -5.02 16.38
C ALA A 889 3.62 -5.68 17.50
N GLY A 890 3.71 -7.02 17.68
CA GLY A 890 2.80 -7.82 18.48
C GLY A 890 2.91 -9.38 18.45
N GLY A 891 3.73 -9.99 19.32
CA GLY A 891 3.79 -11.39 19.85
C GLY A 891 2.51 -12.12 20.34
N THR A 892 2.08 -12.14 21.63
CA THR A 892 0.89 -12.90 22.16
C THR A 892 -0.61 -12.34 22.16
N SER A 893 -0.96 -11.04 22.04
CA SER A 893 -2.32 -10.43 21.90
C SER A 893 -2.49 -8.88 21.52
N GLY A 894 -1.51 -8.09 21.03
CA GLY A 894 -1.55 -6.62 20.82
C GLY A 894 -0.37 -5.79 20.19
N TYR A 895 -0.12 -4.56 20.66
CA TYR A 895 0.49 -3.46 19.86
C TYR A 895 1.87 -2.92 20.35
N LEU A 896 2.85 -3.76 20.73
CA LEU A 896 4.09 -3.25 21.36
C LEU A 896 5.08 -2.69 20.34
N VAL A 897 5.41 -1.42 20.53
CA VAL A 897 6.37 -0.59 19.80
C VAL A 897 7.67 -0.45 20.58
N ALA A 898 8.83 -0.37 19.92
CA ALA A 898 10.01 0.13 20.63
C ALA A 898 11.04 0.77 19.73
N TRP A 899 11.69 1.76 20.30
CA TRP A 899 11.82 3.03 19.63
C TRP A 899 12.88 3.87 20.33
N GLN A 900 12.90 5.17 20.18
CA GLN A 900 14.04 5.97 20.57
C GLN A 900 13.81 6.68 21.90
N ASP A 901 14.87 7.16 22.57
CA ASP A 901 14.65 7.81 23.86
C ASP A 901 15.67 8.77 24.50
N GLY A 902 16.93 8.89 24.09
CA GLY A 902 17.79 10.05 24.41
C GLY A 902 18.21 10.51 25.84
N ARG A 903 17.52 10.20 26.95
CA ARG A 903 17.04 11.22 27.91
C ARG A 903 17.89 12.30 28.66
N ASN A 904 19.18 12.57 28.44
CA ASN A 904 19.78 13.90 28.73
C ASN A 904 21.10 14.10 27.96
N LEU A 905 21.36 15.28 27.42
CA LEU A 905 22.71 15.69 27.00
C LEU A 905 23.63 16.03 28.20
N ALA A 906 23.73 15.13 29.20
CA ALA A 906 24.29 15.46 30.53
C ALA A 906 25.56 14.71 31.09
N THR A 907 25.42 13.82 32.07
CA THR A 907 26.45 13.54 33.13
C THR A 907 27.29 12.24 33.00
N SER A 908 26.75 11.09 33.43
CA SER A 908 27.14 9.68 33.17
C SER A 908 26.18 8.75 33.97
N GLY A 909 25.32 7.90 33.42
CA GLY A 909 25.08 7.45 32.03
C GLY A 909 23.60 7.03 31.80
N SER A 910 23.39 6.06 30.92
CA SER A 910 22.15 5.52 30.32
C SER A 910 20.87 5.44 31.22
N ASP A 911 19.67 5.49 30.62
CA ASP A 911 18.34 4.94 30.94
C ASP A 911 17.56 4.92 29.59
N ILE A 912 16.41 4.23 29.27
CA ILE A 912 15.74 4.32 27.90
C ILE A 912 14.29 4.82 27.73
N TYR A 913 13.29 4.09 27.14
CA TYR A 913 12.58 3.05 27.91
C TYR A 913 11.61 1.98 27.26
N GLY A 914 10.57 2.25 26.44
CA GLY A 914 9.72 1.27 25.64
C GLY A 914 8.49 0.53 26.19
N SER A 915 7.60 -0.09 25.37
CA SER A 915 6.18 -0.26 25.84
C SER A 915 5.30 -1.51 25.60
N ARG A 916 4.86 -2.13 26.74
CA ARG A 916 3.45 -2.15 27.31
C ARG A 916 2.24 -2.10 26.35
N VAL A 917 1.18 -2.90 26.55
CA VAL A 917 -0.09 -2.97 25.81
C VAL A 917 -1.28 -3.48 26.76
N THR A 918 -2.59 -3.18 26.49
CA THR A 918 -3.91 -3.53 27.18
C THR A 918 -5.22 -2.94 26.48
N SER A 919 -6.05 -3.74 25.79
CA SER A 919 -7.26 -3.43 24.96
C SER A 919 -7.20 -2.50 23.68
N ALA A 920 -7.35 -3.07 22.45
CA ALA A 920 -7.96 -2.62 21.15
C ALA A 920 -7.90 -1.15 20.66
N GLY A 921 -7.06 -0.34 21.28
CA GLY A 921 -7.41 1.04 21.59
C GLY A 921 -6.18 1.87 21.90
N ALA A 922 -6.03 2.09 23.20
CA ALA A 922 -5.37 3.23 23.80
C ALA A 922 -4.02 2.86 24.43
N VAL A 923 -3.73 3.46 25.60
CA VAL A 923 -2.56 3.45 26.50
C VAL A 923 -3.04 3.51 27.97
N LEU A 924 -2.21 3.24 28.99
CA LEU A 924 -2.65 3.21 30.41
C LEU A 924 -1.67 3.76 31.48
N ASP A 925 -0.34 3.72 31.31
CA ASP A 925 0.64 4.44 32.18
C ASP A 925 1.60 5.36 31.40
N GLY A 926 2.64 4.85 30.72
CA GLY A 926 3.30 5.53 29.62
C GLY A 926 4.84 5.64 29.54
N GLY A 927 5.53 4.61 29.01
CA GLY A 927 6.89 4.68 28.44
C GLY A 927 8.08 3.89 29.03
N GLY A 928 8.00 2.57 29.37
CA GLY A 928 9.08 1.73 29.94
C GLY A 928 8.98 0.53 30.96
N LEU A 929 8.65 0.78 32.24
CA LEU A 929 8.94 0.12 33.55
C LEU A 929 10.09 0.70 34.47
N ALA A 930 11.21 0.03 34.83
CA ALA A 930 12.32 0.54 35.72
C ALA A 930 13.63 -0.31 35.65
N ILE A 931 14.87 0.28 35.71
CA ILE A 931 16.14 -0.52 35.52
C ILE A 931 17.50 -0.21 36.23
N CYS A 932 18.44 0.57 35.62
CA CYS A 932 19.87 0.23 35.25
C CYS A 932 20.14 -0.33 33.80
N THR A 933 21.12 0.24 33.09
CA THR A 933 20.99 1.10 31.86
C THR A 933 22.39 1.69 31.51
N ALA A 934 22.76 1.99 30.25
CA ALA A 934 24.17 2.21 29.85
C ALA A 934 24.60 3.27 28.75
N ASN A 935 25.34 2.99 27.65
CA ASN A 935 26.60 3.78 27.44
C ASN A 935 27.34 4.17 26.06
N ALA A 936 26.74 4.51 24.87
CA ALA A 936 27.00 5.62 23.85
C ALA A 936 26.58 5.46 22.33
N ALA A 937 25.99 6.45 21.66
CA ALA A 937 25.88 6.73 20.18
C ALA A 937 24.59 6.40 19.34
N GLN A 938 24.49 5.27 18.64
CA GLN A 938 23.31 4.66 17.96
C GLN A 938 22.74 5.02 16.53
N TYR A 939 22.18 3.98 15.84
CA TYR A 939 22.16 3.60 14.40
C TYR A 939 21.23 2.36 14.03
N SER A 940 20.81 2.11 12.76
CA SER A 940 19.57 1.39 12.22
C SER A 940 19.31 -0.20 12.26
N ALA A 941 18.20 -0.81 12.79
CA ALA A 941 17.92 -2.30 12.78
C ALA A 941 16.51 -3.00 13.09
N ALA A 942 16.18 -4.24 12.60
CA ALA A 942 14.80 -4.89 12.45
C ALA A 942 14.28 -6.19 13.25
N VAL A 943 13.04 -6.78 13.04
CA VAL A 943 12.43 -7.86 13.94
C VAL A 943 11.20 -8.70 13.33
N ALA A 944 10.82 -9.98 13.71
CA ALA A 944 9.48 -10.69 13.43
C ALA A 944 9.01 -12.04 14.21
N PHE A 945 7.99 -12.81 13.70
CA PHE A 945 6.96 -13.76 14.31
C PHE A 945 7.36 -15.08 15.04
N ASP A 946 6.64 -15.64 16.05
CA ASP A 946 6.72 -17.08 16.53
C ASP A 946 5.46 -17.94 16.86
N GLY A 947 4.59 -17.55 17.80
CA GLY A 947 3.49 -18.37 18.35
C GLY A 947 3.26 -18.34 19.89
N LYS A 948 4.20 -17.80 20.67
CA LYS A 948 4.11 -17.52 22.12
C LYS A 948 4.86 -16.24 22.46
N LYS A 949 6.18 -16.35 22.67
CA LYS A 949 7.12 -15.44 23.35
C LYS A 949 8.50 -16.11 23.42
N TYR A 950 9.71 -15.54 23.28
CA TYR A 950 10.33 -14.16 22.93
C TYR A 950 11.56 -14.75 22.09
N LEU A 951 12.05 -14.10 21.01
CA LEU A 951 13.44 -13.93 20.53
C LEU A 951 13.94 -12.44 20.67
N VAL A 952 15.11 -11.93 21.15
CA VAL A 952 15.37 -10.46 21.35
C VAL A 952 16.77 -10.02 20.81
N VAL A 953 17.07 -8.69 20.66
CA VAL A 953 18.36 -7.92 20.66
C VAL A 953 18.27 -6.55 21.41
N TRP A 954 19.38 -5.80 21.56
CA TRP A 954 19.53 -4.36 21.97
C TRP A 954 21.00 -4.07 22.34
N SER A 955 21.74 -3.02 21.94
CA SER A 955 23.06 -2.71 22.55
C SER A 955 23.03 -2.01 23.92
N ASP A 956 24.06 -2.09 24.78
CA ASP A 956 24.13 -1.20 25.96
C ASP A 956 25.52 -0.59 26.28
N GLU A 957 26.53 -0.88 25.47
CA GLU A 957 27.95 -0.57 25.60
C GLU A 957 28.67 -1.06 26.81
N ARG A 958 29.91 -1.38 26.49
CA ARG A 958 30.72 -2.16 27.34
C ARG A 958 32.18 -1.74 27.38
N ASN A 959 32.95 -1.56 26.29
CA ASN A 959 34.42 -1.44 26.44
C ASN A 959 35.27 -0.91 25.25
N LEU A 960 35.09 0.33 24.76
CA LEU A 960 35.85 1.10 23.72
C LEU A 960 37.41 0.99 23.68
N GLY A 961 37.94 -0.23 23.53
CA GLY A 961 39.36 -0.56 23.71
C GLY A 961 39.72 -2.05 23.92
N VAL A 962 38.82 -3.02 23.68
CA VAL A 962 39.13 -4.46 23.83
C VAL A 962 38.98 -5.24 22.52
N THR A 963 37.76 -5.32 21.99
CA THR A 963 37.43 -6.19 20.87
C THR A 963 37.18 -5.37 19.59
N GLY A 964 36.13 -4.56 19.69
CA GLY A 964 35.40 -3.68 18.79
C GLY A 964 33.93 -3.62 19.39
N VAL A 965 32.84 -3.10 18.78
CA VAL A 965 31.35 -3.32 18.98
C VAL A 965 30.86 -4.63 19.62
N ASP A 966 29.54 -4.89 19.75
CA ASP A 966 29.13 -6.10 20.49
C ASP A 966 27.70 -6.65 20.44
N VAL A 967 27.39 -7.63 21.31
CA VAL A 967 26.17 -8.43 21.53
C VAL A 967 26.04 -8.74 23.07
N TYR A 968 24.87 -8.99 23.69
CA TYR A 968 24.70 -9.36 25.13
C TYR A 968 23.26 -9.87 25.44
N GLY A 969 22.55 -9.55 26.54
CA GLY A 969 21.10 -9.84 26.73
C GLY A 969 20.47 -9.88 28.13
N THR A 970 19.59 -10.83 28.54
CA THR A 970 18.94 -10.90 29.92
C THR A 970 18.37 -12.33 30.29
N ARG A 971 17.43 -12.59 31.25
CA ARG A 971 16.86 -13.97 31.58
C ARG A 971 15.34 -14.18 31.80
N VAL A 972 14.71 -13.45 32.71
CA VAL A 972 13.47 -13.84 33.46
C VAL A 972 12.21 -14.15 32.63
N SER A 973 11.18 -14.94 33.07
CA SER A 973 10.03 -15.53 32.28
C SER A 973 8.51 -15.06 32.40
N THR A 974 7.87 -14.61 31.29
CA THR A 974 6.42 -14.26 30.89
C THR A 974 5.61 -12.96 31.30
N SER A 975 5.31 -12.01 30.35
CA SER A 975 4.31 -10.87 30.34
C SER A 975 4.58 -9.54 31.10
N GLY A 976 5.80 -9.34 31.58
CA GLY A 976 6.17 -8.17 32.38
C GLY A 976 7.70 -8.01 32.52
N THR A 977 8.09 -7.37 33.62
CA THR A 977 8.97 -7.93 34.67
C THR A 977 10.47 -8.23 34.42
N VAL A 978 11.19 -8.27 35.57
CA VAL A 978 12.63 -8.10 35.84
C VAL A 978 13.19 -9.18 36.82
N LEU A 979 14.48 -9.04 37.19
CA LEU A 979 15.25 -9.67 38.29
C LEU A 979 16.33 -10.70 37.92
N ASP A 980 16.48 -11.01 36.63
CA ASP A 980 17.70 -11.52 36.00
C ASP A 980 17.61 -11.15 34.51
N SER A 981 18.46 -10.32 33.91
CA SER A 981 19.64 -9.59 34.41
C SER A 981 20.79 -10.50 34.93
N PRO A 982 21.87 -10.84 34.19
CA PRO A 982 22.31 -10.37 32.87
C PRO A 982 22.69 -11.46 31.79
N ASN A 983 23.68 -12.40 31.92
CA ASN A 983 24.16 -13.29 30.79
C ASN A 983 24.91 -14.72 30.85
N LEU A 984 25.77 -15.20 31.82
CA LEU A 984 26.88 -16.31 31.84
C LEU A 984 28.52 -16.10 31.76
N PRO A 985 29.41 -16.36 30.71
CA PRO A 985 30.42 -15.42 30.01
C PRO A 985 30.79 -15.62 28.47
N ILE A 986 30.60 -14.70 27.46
CA ILE A 986 30.58 -14.94 25.95
C ILE A 986 31.77 -14.36 25.08
N ILE A 987 32.62 -15.18 24.40
CA ILE A 987 33.55 -14.97 23.21
C ILE A 987 34.58 -13.88 23.28
N GLN A 988 34.22 -12.69 22.80
CA GLN A 988 35.01 -11.50 22.88
C GLN A 988 36.30 -11.70 22.07
N ALA A 989 36.21 -12.05 20.77
CA ALA A 989 37.38 -11.93 19.89
C ALA A 989 37.55 -10.45 19.52
N ALA A 990 37.94 -10.02 18.32
CA ALA A 990 38.27 -8.59 18.12
C ALA A 990 38.21 -8.15 16.67
N GLY A 991 37.28 -7.27 16.29
CA GLY A 991 37.00 -6.85 14.91
C GLY A 991 36.72 -5.37 14.68
N ASP A 992 35.93 -5.15 13.64
CA ASP A 992 35.12 -3.96 13.38
C ASP A 992 33.61 -4.31 13.08
N ASP A 993 33.01 -5.38 13.67
CA ASP A 993 31.61 -5.94 13.53
C ASP A 993 30.46 -4.92 13.83
N ILE A 994 29.55 -4.49 12.92
CA ILE A 994 28.37 -3.60 13.18
C ILE A 994 26.93 -4.24 13.40
N PHE A 995 25.81 -3.75 12.79
CA PHE A 995 24.32 -3.88 13.10
C PHE A 995 23.66 -5.26 13.55
N PRO A 996 22.38 -5.34 14.04
CA PRO A 996 21.64 -6.57 14.46
C PRO A 996 20.07 -6.54 14.25
N ALA A 997 19.23 -7.38 14.92
CA ALA A 997 17.76 -7.72 14.69
C ALA A 997 17.34 -9.20 15.07
N VAL A 998 16.14 -9.78 14.71
CA VAL A 998 15.72 -11.26 14.64
C VAL A 998 14.19 -11.63 14.29
N ALA A 999 13.71 -12.90 14.14
CA ALA A 999 12.25 -13.33 14.04
C ALA A 999 11.95 -14.83 14.41
N SER A 1000 10.91 -15.54 13.86
CA SER A 1000 10.70 -17.03 14.01
C SER A 1000 9.69 -17.81 13.07
N ALA A 1001 9.66 -19.15 13.19
CA ALA A 1001 8.51 -20.07 13.09
C ALA A 1001 8.90 -21.38 13.82
N ALA A 1002 8.11 -22.46 13.72
CA ALA A 1002 8.31 -23.82 14.29
C ALA A 1002 8.86 -23.99 15.73
N GLY A 1003 8.95 -22.90 16.50
CA GLY A 1003 9.60 -22.88 17.81
C GLY A 1003 11.08 -22.48 17.77
N ALA A 1004 11.61 -21.99 16.64
CA ALA A 1004 12.97 -21.48 16.54
C ALA A 1004 13.23 -20.34 15.52
N PHE A 1005 14.49 -20.25 15.04
CA PHE A 1005 15.44 -19.05 15.22
C PHE A 1005 16.15 -19.14 13.77
N LEU A 1006 16.44 -18.04 13.05
CA LEU A 1006 17.68 -17.65 12.32
C LEU A 1006 18.17 -16.23 12.92
N VAL A 1007 19.43 -16.05 13.42
CA VAL A 1007 19.98 -15.02 14.43
C VAL A 1007 21.33 -14.39 13.98
N VAL A 1008 21.35 -13.09 13.76
CA VAL A 1008 22.26 -12.32 12.89
C VAL A 1008 22.81 -11.08 13.64
N TRP A 1009 23.83 -10.41 13.08
CA TRP A 1009 24.67 -9.32 13.60
C TRP A 1009 25.79 -8.99 12.55
N GLU A 1010 27.05 -8.56 12.85
CA GLU A 1010 28.32 -8.62 12.01
C GLU A 1010 29.62 -9.45 12.43
N ASP A 1011 30.72 -9.39 11.67
CA ASP A 1011 32.12 -9.84 11.84
C ASP A 1011 32.90 -9.33 10.64
N GLY A 1012 34.21 -9.14 10.72
CA GLY A 1012 35.09 -8.69 9.62
C GLY A 1012 36.51 -9.16 9.84
N ARG A 1013 36.55 -10.45 10.09
CA ARG A 1013 37.58 -11.21 10.76
C ARG A 1013 39.03 -11.20 10.30
N ASN A 1014 39.41 -10.39 9.32
CA ASN A 1014 40.78 -10.22 8.86
C ASN A 1014 41.16 -8.84 8.24
N SER A 1015 40.25 -7.84 8.10
CA SER A 1015 40.45 -6.49 7.48
C SER A 1015 41.06 -6.44 6.09
N ALA A 1016 42.33 -6.78 6.04
CA ALA A 1016 43.14 -6.62 4.86
C ALA A 1016 43.01 -7.77 3.85
N THR A 1017 42.08 -8.75 3.99
CA THR A 1017 42.23 -10.07 3.30
C THR A 1017 41.09 -10.74 2.51
N THR A 1018 39.92 -11.12 3.06
CA THR A 1018 39.15 -12.30 2.54
C THR A 1018 37.64 -12.26 2.34
N GLY A 1019 36.94 -11.29 2.88
CA GLY A 1019 35.53 -11.18 2.59
C GLY A 1019 35.05 -9.87 3.10
N ASP A 1020 33.79 -9.65 3.02
CA ASP A 1020 33.04 -9.94 4.19
C ASP A 1020 32.57 -11.34 4.34
N GLU A 1021 32.32 -11.61 5.59
CA GLU A 1021 32.03 -12.94 5.98
C GLU A 1021 30.94 -12.94 7.04
N ILE A 1022 29.72 -12.63 6.58
CA ILE A 1022 28.47 -13.02 7.25
C ILE A 1022 28.49 -14.36 8.05
N TYR A 1023 28.39 -14.40 9.37
CA TYR A 1023 28.37 -15.64 10.17
C TYR A 1023 27.06 -15.83 10.94
N GLY A 1024 27.04 -16.15 12.25
CA GLY A 1024 25.89 -16.79 12.94
C GLY A 1024 26.22 -17.90 13.98
N THR A 1025 25.35 -18.82 14.50
CA THR A 1025 25.73 -19.80 15.63
C THR A 1025 25.19 -21.29 15.56
N ARG A 1026 24.96 -22.08 16.65
CA ARG A 1026 24.26 -23.43 16.66
C ARG A 1026 23.79 -24.08 18.02
N ILE A 1027 23.20 -23.31 18.91
CA ILE A 1027 22.34 -23.62 20.12
C ILE A 1027 21.62 -25.02 20.28
N THR A 1028 21.25 -25.54 21.50
CA THR A 1028 20.12 -26.52 21.82
C THR A 1028 19.49 -26.64 23.27
N ASP A 1029 18.14 -26.66 23.41
CA ASP A 1029 17.19 -26.41 24.59
C ASP A 1029 16.37 -25.04 24.74
N THR A 1030 16.61 -24.12 25.72
CA THR A 1030 15.90 -22.82 26.08
C THR A 1030 16.75 -21.48 26.18
N GLY A 1031 17.51 -21.10 25.15
CA GLY A 1031 18.23 -19.80 25.01
C GLY A 1031 19.78 -19.70 25.18
N VAL A 1032 20.57 -20.78 25.34
CA VAL A 1032 21.88 -20.72 26.06
C VAL A 1032 23.22 -21.03 25.30
N VAL A 1033 23.33 -21.30 23.98
CA VAL A 1033 24.63 -21.43 23.23
C VAL A 1033 24.82 -22.46 21.96
N SER A 1034 25.35 -23.74 21.63
CA SER A 1034 26.16 -25.09 21.94
C SER A 1034 27.76 -25.45 22.04
N ASP A 1035 28.86 -24.90 21.39
CA ASP A 1035 30.35 -25.20 21.55
C ASP A 1035 31.41 -24.20 22.19
N PRO A 1036 31.76 -22.92 21.80
CA PRO A 1036 30.93 -21.86 21.12
C PRO A 1036 31.46 -20.74 20.04
N GLY A 1037 31.09 -20.58 18.70
CA GLY A 1037 31.11 -19.21 18.00
C GLY A 1037 31.21 -18.85 16.46
N GLY A 1038 30.12 -18.71 15.66
CA GLY A 1038 30.17 -18.09 14.29
C GLY A 1038 29.89 -19.00 13.05
N LEU A 1039 28.75 -19.70 12.88
CA LEU A 1039 28.52 -20.78 11.87
C LEU A 1039 28.56 -20.37 10.37
N ALA A 1040 29.26 -19.31 9.96
CA ALA A 1040 30.15 -19.55 8.84
C ALA A 1040 29.49 -19.81 7.45
N ILE A 1041 28.88 -18.89 6.68
CA ILE A 1041 28.25 -19.27 5.35
C ILE A 1041 28.61 -18.42 4.03
N ASP A 1042 29.85 -17.99 3.63
CA ASP A 1042 30.62 -17.68 2.32
C ASP A 1042 32.16 -17.99 2.37
N VAL A 1043 33.05 -17.48 1.48
CA VAL A 1043 34.54 -17.49 1.49
C VAL A 1043 35.22 -16.74 0.33
N THR A 1044 34.63 -15.80 -0.42
CA THR A 1044 35.32 -15.18 -1.61
C THR A 1044 35.42 -13.62 -1.56
N PRO A 1045 36.22 -12.92 -2.45
CA PRO A 1045 36.63 -11.46 -2.37
C PRO A 1045 36.00 -10.33 -3.28
N GLY A 1046 35.72 -9.06 -2.79
CA GLY A 1046 34.69 -8.04 -3.28
C GLY A 1046 34.76 -6.43 -3.15
N TYR A 1047 33.76 -5.69 -2.55
CA TYR A 1047 33.49 -4.33 -1.85
C TYR A 1047 31.98 -3.98 -1.30
N GLU A 1048 31.35 -4.63 -0.30
CA GLU A 1048 29.92 -4.59 0.24
C GLU A 1048 29.40 -3.52 1.29
N ALA A 1049 28.18 -3.74 1.87
CA ALA A 1049 27.31 -2.94 2.79
C ALA A 1049 25.95 -3.63 3.37
N THR A 1050 24.74 -2.99 3.66
CA THR A 1050 23.56 -3.12 4.69
C THR A 1050 22.22 -4.07 4.77
N PRO A 1051 22.12 -5.17 5.60
CA PRO A 1051 20.97 -6.19 5.87
C PRO A 1051 19.58 -6.02 6.56
N ALA A 1052 18.87 -7.18 6.83
CA ALA A 1052 17.70 -7.56 7.73
C ALA A 1052 17.06 -8.99 7.57
N VAL A 1053 16.34 -9.72 8.51
CA VAL A 1053 15.50 -10.98 8.21
C VAL A 1053 14.03 -11.25 8.72
N ALA A 1054 13.18 -12.20 8.20
CA ALA A 1054 12.04 -12.84 8.99
C ALA A 1054 11.64 -14.35 8.86
N ALA A 1055 10.32 -14.72 8.83
CA ALA A 1055 9.61 -15.77 9.62
C ALA A 1055 8.60 -16.81 8.95
N SER A 1056 8.78 -18.13 8.75
CA SER A 1056 7.76 -18.98 8.00
C SER A 1056 7.15 -20.26 8.60
N GLY A 1057 7.90 -21.37 8.63
CA GLY A 1057 7.35 -22.69 8.33
C GLY A 1057 8.19 -23.85 8.86
N THR A 1058 9.01 -24.49 8.01
CA THR A 1058 10.16 -25.30 8.49
C THR A 1058 11.53 -24.75 8.08
N ASN A 1059 11.62 -24.02 6.96
CA ASN A 1059 12.88 -23.71 6.26
C ASN A 1059 12.97 -22.22 5.79
N TYR A 1060 13.70 -21.39 6.54
CA TYR A 1060 14.02 -19.95 6.58
C TYR A 1060 14.52 -19.13 5.35
N LEU A 1061 15.45 -18.14 5.53
CA LEU A 1061 16.12 -17.27 4.52
C LEU A 1061 17.40 -16.49 5.01
N VAL A 1062 18.36 -16.16 4.10
CA VAL A 1062 19.67 -15.39 4.27
C VAL A 1062 19.70 -14.17 3.32
N VAL A 1063 20.63 -13.18 3.36
CA VAL A 1063 20.94 -12.12 2.32
C VAL A 1063 22.25 -11.41 2.68
N TRP A 1064 22.77 -10.60 1.76
CA TRP A 1064 24.05 -10.81 1.15
C TRP A 1064 24.34 -9.93 -0.09
N GLN A 1065 24.12 -8.61 -0.19
CA GLN A 1065 24.54 -7.86 -1.42
C GLN A 1065 25.99 -8.23 -1.80
N ASP A 1066 26.34 -8.22 -3.09
CA ASP A 1066 26.98 -9.34 -3.81
C ASP A 1066 27.84 -9.00 -4.98
N GLY A 1067 28.23 -7.74 -5.08
CA GLY A 1067 28.87 -7.12 -6.23
C GLY A 1067 30.11 -7.77 -6.72
N ARG A 1068 30.07 -9.01 -7.18
CA ARG A 1068 31.22 -9.79 -7.55
C ARG A 1068 31.93 -9.32 -8.81
N ASN A 1069 31.80 -8.03 -9.14
CA ASN A 1069 32.23 -7.51 -10.39
C ASN A 1069 32.48 -5.96 -10.48
N ALA A 1070 32.54 -5.06 -9.45
CA ALA A 1070 32.27 -3.57 -9.59
C ALA A 1070 32.66 -2.87 -10.87
N ALA A 1071 33.93 -3.02 -11.23
CA ALA A 1071 34.52 -2.38 -12.39
C ALA A 1071 33.78 -2.75 -13.69
N THR A 1072 33.02 -3.85 -13.64
CA THR A 1072 31.80 -4.05 -14.40
C THR A 1072 30.68 -3.14 -13.88
N ASN A 1073 29.65 -3.48 -13.05
CA ASN A 1073 28.66 -2.50 -12.55
C ASN A 1073 28.80 -1.81 -11.16
N GLY A 1074 29.29 -2.44 -10.08
CA GLY A 1074 28.65 -2.57 -8.73
C GLY A 1074 27.39 -3.45 -8.88
N ALA A 1075 26.64 -4.11 -8.00
CA ALA A 1075 26.82 -4.60 -6.65
C ALA A 1075 26.12 -5.99 -6.26
N ASP A 1076 25.77 -6.97 -7.14
CA ASP A 1076 25.19 -8.37 -6.89
C ASP A 1076 23.84 -8.59 -6.11
N ILE A 1077 22.61 -9.21 -6.46
CA ILE A 1077 21.37 -9.77 -5.67
C ILE A 1077 21.33 -11.29 -5.82
N TYR A 1078 21.18 -12.22 -4.85
CA TYR A 1078 21.85 -13.64 -4.88
C TYR A 1078 20.83 -14.48 -3.88
N GLY A 1079 20.73 -15.84 -3.90
CA GLY A 1079 20.76 -16.69 -2.69
C GLY A 1079 21.37 -18.10 -2.67
N ALA A 1080 21.52 -18.77 -1.53
CA ALA A 1080 22.25 -20.07 -1.38
C ALA A 1080 21.43 -21.17 -0.70
N ARG A 1081 21.95 -22.41 -0.42
CA ARG A 1081 21.45 -23.83 -0.24
C ARG A 1081 20.98 -24.48 1.08
N VAL A 1082 20.75 -23.73 2.15
CA VAL A 1082 20.95 -24.07 3.58
C VAL A 1082 20.45 -25.42 4.22
N THR A 1083 19.95 -26.50 3.61
CA THR A 1083 19.72 -27.96 4.03
C THR A 1083 19.74 -28.56 5.51
N THR A 1084 18.66 -28.46 6.31
CA THR A 1084 18.27 -29.43 7.40
C THR A 1084 19.16 -29.63 8.65
N GLY A 1085 18.96 -28.85 9.74
CA GLY A 1085 19.58 -28.90 11.10
C GLY A 1085 21.12 -28.82 11.22
N GLY A 1086 21.84 -29.30 10.20
CA GLY A 1086 23.29 -29.39 10.06
C GLY A 1086 23.95 -28.89 8.75
N ALA A 1087 23.34 -29.01 7.55
CA ALA A 1087 23.99 -28.82 6.22
C ALA A 1087 23.44 -27.67 5.31
N VAL A 1088 24.22 -27.01 4.46
CA VAL A 1088 23.76 -26.14 3.33
C VAL A 1088 23.93 -26.97 2.05
N LEU A 1089 23.53 -26.53 0.85
CA LEU A 1089 23.93 -27.17 -0.42
C LEU A 1089 24.25 -26.19 -1.56
N ASP A 1090 24.67 -24.96 -1.22
CA ASP A 1090 25.35 -23.99 -2.10
C ASP A 1090 26.67 -23.53 -1.46
N PRO A 1091 27.63 -22.97 -2.23
CA PRO A 1091 28.83 -22.32 -1.71
C PRO A 1091 29.24 -21.09 -2.57
N ALA A 1092 28.26 -20.43 -3.24
CA ALA A 1092 28.47 -19.21 -4.03
C ALA A 1092 27.19 -18.49 -4.56
N GLY A 1093 26.00 -19.13 -4.52
CA GLY A 1093 24.69 -18.47 -4.62
C GLY A 1093 24.02 -18.30 -6.00
N VAL A 1094 22.70 -18.04 -6.07
CA VAL A 1094 21.91 -18.05 -7.30
C VAL A 1094 20.96 -16.86 -7.51
N ALA A 1095 20.44 -16.80 -8.74
CA ALA A 1095 19.77 -15.64 -9.28
C ALA A 1095 18.26 -15.70 -9.38
N ILE A 1096 17.68 -14.56 -9.05
CA ILE A 1096 16.56 -13.83 -9.56
C ILE A 1096 17.19 -12.85 -10.64
N ASN A 1097 17.28 -11.50 -10.60
CA ASN A 1097 17.25 -10.48 -11.70
C ASN A 1097 18.45 -9.65 -12.31
N THR A 1098 19.14 -9.79 -13.45
CA THR A 1098 20.20 -8.75 -13.83
C THR A 1098 19.82 -7.23 -14.12
N GLY A 1099 19.25 -6.44 -13.17
CA GLY A 1099 18.61 -5.08 -13.25
C GLY A 1099 19.39 -3.77 -12.84
N PRO A 1100 19.73 -2.85 -13.79
CA PRO A 1100 20.84 -1.82 -13.87
C PRO A 1100 21.33 -0.88 -12.71
N PHE A 1101 21.82 0.37 -12.92
CA PHE A 1101 22.71 1.29 -12.07
C PHE A 1101 22.55 1.34 -10.48
N ASP A 1102 23.18 2.29 -9.76
CA ASP A 1102 23.64 2.21 -8.34
C ASP A 1102 22.61 1.92 -7.27
N GLN A 1103 22.87 0.88 -6.45
CA GLN A 1103 21.89 0.24 -5.59
C GLN A 1103 22.39 -0.15 -4.16
N LYS A 1104 21.55 0.05 -3.12
CA LYS A 1104 21.84 0.46 -1.71
C LYS A 1104 20.73 0.05 -0.72
N VAL A 1105 21.00 -0.21 0.55
CA VAL A 1105 20.15 -0.46 1.75
C VAL A 1105 19.02 -1.56 1.79
N PRO A 1106 18.95 -2.68 1.01
CA PRO A 1106 18.05 -3.85 1.18
C PRO A 1106 17.53 -4.36 2.58
N LYS A 1107 16.31 -4.98 2.68
CA LYS A 1107 15.52 -5.43 3.89
C LYS A 1107 14.61 -6.73 3.73
N LEU A 1108 13.87 -7.15 4.79
CA LEU A 1108 13.37 -8.50 5.27
C LEU A 1108 11.89 -9.11 5.08
N ALA A 1109 11.61 -10.40 5.42
CA ALA A 1109 10.46 -10.99 6.21
C ALA A 1109 9.26 -11.94 5.76
N SER A 1110 8.49 -12.58 6.68
CA SER A 1110 7.59 -13.73 6.34
C SER A 1110 6.42 -14.21 7.29
N GLY A 1111 5.44 -15.01 6.80
CA GLY A 1111 4.63 -16.00 7.56
C GLY A 1111 3.43 -16.67 6.81
N SER A 1112 3.55 -17.92 6.29
CA SER A 1112 2.50 -18.69 5.54
C SER A 1112 2.97 -20.09 5.00
N SER A 1113 2.95 -20.34 3.67
CA SER A 1113 3.63 -21.43 2.91
C SER A 1113 4.11 -20.97 1.51
N GLY A 1114 3.73 -19.75 1.09
CA GLY A 1114 3.30 -19.56 -0.30
C GLY A 1114 3.28 -18.14 -0.88
N VAL A 1115 3.91 -17.12 -0.26
CA VAL A 1115 4.29 -15.85 -0.91
C VAL A 1115 5.64 -15.37 -0.36
N PHE A 1116 6.54 -14.59 -0.98
CA PHE A 1116 7.58 -13.72 -0.37
C PHE A 1116 8.36 -12.79 -1.28
N LEU A 1117 8.58 -11.62 -0.69
CA LEU A 1117 8.76 -10.33 -1.30
C LEU A 1117 10.27 -9.98 -1.38
N VAL A 1118 10.65 -8.75 -1.74
CA VAL A 1118 11.97 -8.04 -1.82
C VAL A 1118 11.71 -6.65 -2.41
N VAL A 1119 12.63 -5.70 -2.50
CA VAL A 1119 12.32 -4.29 -2.90
C VAL A 1119 13.60 -3.51 -3.33
N CYS A 1120 13.60 -2.17 -3.54
CA CYS A 1120 14.71 -1.17 -3.65
C CYS A 1120 14.30 0.20 -2.98
N GLN A 1121 14.66 1.48 -3.21
CA GLN A 1121 15.62 2.26 -4.01
C GLN A 1121 15.29 2.55 -5.50
N SER A 1122 16.22 2.31 -6.40
CA SER A 1122 16.48 3.02 -7.67
C SER A 1122 16.85 4.46 -7.56
N LEU A 1123 17.99 4.78 -8.12
CA LEU A 1123 18.17 5.96 -8.95
C LEU A 1123 17.84 5.62 -10.44
N GLU A 1124 17.98 6.54 -11.39
CA GLU A 1124 18.07 6.21 -12.83
C GLU A 1124 18.97 7.23 -13.57
N SER A 1125 20.00 7.74 -12.89
CA SER A 1125 20.84 8.91 -13.24
C SER A 1125 20.15 10.29 -13.37
N GLY A 1126 18.82 10.36 -13.25
CA GLY A 1126 18.02 11.56 -12.91
C GLY A 1126 17.76 11.66 -11.38
N SER A 1127 16.50 11.41 -10.99
CA SER A 1127 15.99 10.88 -9.71
C SER A 1127 15.92 9.31 -9.57
N SER A 1128 14.76 8.64 -9.33
CA SER A 1128 14.68 7.40 -8.51
C SER A 1128 13.29 6.66 -8.25
N ARG A 1129 12.91 5.52 -8.89
CA ARG A 1129 11.50 4.93 -8.91
C ARG A 1129 11.29 3.55 -8.23
N ALA A 1130 10.23 2.68 -8.43
CA ALA A 1130 10.09 1.25 -7.93
C ALA A 1130 9.90 -0.07 -8.86
N ILE A 1131 10.44 -1.35 -8.70
CA ILE A 1131 10.15 -2.65 -9.48
C ILE A 1131 10.33 -4.05 -8.89
N GLY A 1132 9.39 -5.00 -8.86
CA GLY A 1132 9.73 -6.30 -8.20
C GLY A 1132 9.76 -7.57 -8.98
N ASN A 1133 10.13 -8.60 -8.21
CA ASN A 1133 10.55 -9.94 -8.62
C ASN A 1133 9.44 -11.01 -8.44
N LEU A 1134 8.72 -11.15 -7.31
CA LEU A 1134 8.43 -12.42 -6.59
C LEU A 1134 9.68 -13.28 -6.34
N VAL A 1135 9.62 -14.26 -5.44
CA VAL A 1135 10.41 -15.51 -5.56
C VAL A 1135 9.70 -16.64 -4.84
N TYR A 1136 9.89 -17.93 -5.18
CA TYR A 1136 9.54 -18.98 -4.21
C TYR A 1136 10.62 -20.04 -3.85
N LEU A 1137 10.22 -21.24 -3.37
CA LEU A 1137 11.01 -22.36 -2.79
C LEU A 1137 11.12 -23.75 -3.50
N ASP A 1138 10.01 -24.49 -3.65
CA ASP A 1138 9.90 -25.93 -3.94
C ASP A 1138 9.70 -26.43 -5.42
N ASP A 1139 9.72 -25.58 -6.48
CA ASP A 1139 8.99 -25.83 -7.78
C ASP A 1139 9.80 -26.57 -8.83
N PHE A 1140 10.76 -27.40 -8.40
CA PHE A 1140 11.68 -28.00 -9.34
C PHE A 1140 10.95 -29.01 -10.24
N PRO A 1141 11.05 -28.91 -11.58
CA PRO A 1141 12.10 -28.21 -12.34
C PRO A 1141 11.72 -26.88 -13.03
N ILE A 1142 12.69 -25.96 -13.14
CA ILE A 1142 12.59 -24.72 -13.95
C ILE A 1142 13.21 -24.91 -15.33
N ILE A 1143 12.45 -24.71 -16.42
CA ILE A 1143 13.05 -24.62 -17.77
C ILE A 1143 13.77 -23.27 -17.92
N THR A 1144 15.10 -23.27 -17.91
CA THR A 1144 15.94 -22.08 -18.08
C THR A 1144 16.28 -21.78 -19.53
N GLN A 1145 16.17 -22.76 -20.43
CA GLN A 1145 16.43 -22.54 -21.87
C GLN A 1145 15.59 -23.45 -22.75
N ILE A 1146 15.07 -22.91 -23.86
CA ILE A 1146 14.58 -23.69 -25.01
C ILE A 1146 15.25 -23.15 -26.28
N ALA A 1147 16.20 -23.90 -26.83
CA ALA A 1147 16.88 -23.56 -28.08
C ALA A 1147 16.34 -24.43 -29.23
N VAL A 1148 15.83 -23.83 -30.31
CA VAL A 1148 15.32 -24.56 -31.48
C VAL A 1148 16.29 -24.40 -32.64
N THR A 1149 16.73 -25.50 -33.25
CA THR A 1149 17.65 -25.50 -34.40
C THR A 1149 17.37 -26.70 -35.29
N ALA A 1150 17.26 -26.47 -36.61
CA ALA A 1150 17.08 -27.51 -37.64
C ALA A 1150 15.95 -28.55 -37.36
N GLY A 1151 14.86 -28.14 -36.71
CA GLY A 1151 13.73 -29.02 -36.37
C GLY A 1151 13.91 -29.86 -35.10
N THR A 1152 14.97 -29.62 -34.33
CA THR A 1152 15.17 -30.12 -32.96
C THR A 1152 15.01 -28.98 -31.96
N ALA A 1153 14.41 -29.24 -30.80
CA ALA A 1153 14.51 -28.35 -29.64
C ALA A 1153 15.37 -28.98 -28.55
N THR A 1154 16.25 -28.20 -27.95
CA THR A 1154 17.00 -28.53 -26.75
C THR A 1154 16.37 -27.77 -25.59
N LEU A 1155 15.89 -28.49 -24.59
CA LEU A 1155 15.37 -27.94 -23.34
C LEU A 1155 16.39 -28.15 -22.22
N THR A 1156 16.72 -27.09 -21.50
CA THR A 1156 17.57 -27.13 -20.31
C THR A 1156 16.78 -26.63 -19.11
N TRP A 1157 16.95 -27.29 -17.96
CA TRP A 1157 16.25 -26.95 -16.72
C TRP A 1157 17.11 -27.11 -15.47
N LEU A 1158 16.79 -26.33 -14.42
CA LEU A 1158 17.36 -26.54 -13.08
C LEU A 1158 16.75 -27.79 -12.44
N SER A 1159 17.60 -28.63 -11.86
CA SER A 1159 17.26 -29.98 -11.44
C SER A 1159 17.96 -30.39 -10.15
N ILE A 1160 17.23 -31.05 -9.25
CA ILE A 1160 17.78 -31.63 -8.01
C ILE A 1160 18.60 -32.88 -8.38
N PRO A 1161 19.90 -32.97 -8.03
CA PRO A 1161 20.72 -34.14 -8.33
C PRO A 1161 20.10 -35.45 -7.81
N GLY A 1162 20.19 -36.52 -8.61
CA GLY A 1162 19.66 -37.84 -8.29
C GLY A 1162 18.13 -38.00 -8.42
N ARG A 1163 17.37 -36.92 -8.67
CA ARG A 1163 15.94 -37.01 -8.99
C ARG A 1163 15.70 -37.40 -10.44
N THR A 1164 14.55 -38.03 -10.72
CA THR A 1164 14.15 -38.45 -12.08
C THR A 1164 13.13 -37.48 -12.66
N TYR A 1165 13.33 -37.06 -13.91
CA TYR A 1165 12.52 -36.07 -14.62
C TYR A 1165 11.99 -36.62 -15.95
N ARG A 1166 10.82 -36.14 -16.36
CA ARG A 1166 10.19 -36.47 -17.64
C ARG A 1166 9.75 -35.22 -18.38
N VAL A 1167 10.29 -34.99 -19.57
CA VAL A 1167 9.73 -33.99 -20.50
C VAL A 1167 8.44 -34.54 -21.13
N GLN A 1168 7.44 -33.68 -21.26
CA GLN A 1168 6.22 -33.94 -22.03
C GLN A 1168 6.00 -32.82 -23.05
N PHE A 1169 5.32 -33.14 -24.16
CA PHE A 1169 4.99 -32.20 -25.22
C PHE A 1169 3.55 -32.31 -25.74
N LYS A 1170 3.08 -31.23 -26.38
CA LYS A 1170 1.91 -31.25 -27.27
C LYS A 1170 2.08 -30.20 -28.38
N SER A 1171 1.34 -30.33 -29.49
CA SER A 1171 1.42 -29.38 -30.64
C SER A 1171 0.20 -28.48 -30.80
N ASP A 1172 -0.78 -28.57 -29.90
CA ASP A 1172 -1.91 -27.65 -29.75
C ASP A 1172 -2.14 -27.41 -28.25
N LEU A 1173 -2.32 -26.16 -27.84
CA LEU A 1173 -2.68 -25.80 -26.46
C LEU A 1173 -4.03 -26.38 -26.05
N ASN A 1174 -4.96 -26.56 -26.99
CA ASN A 1174 -6.29 -27.12 -26.79
C ASN A 1174 -6.30 -28.66 -26.73
N SER A 1175 -5.18 -29.33 -27.01
CA SER A 1175 -5.07 -30.78 -26.82
C SER A 1175 -5.21 -31.12 -25.33
N PRO A 1176 -6.14 -32.02 -24.94
CA PRO A 1176 -6.30 -32.43 -23.54
C PRO A 1176 -5.11 -33.30 -23.08
N ASP A 1177 -4.57 -34.11 -23.99
CA ASP A 1177 -3.50 -35.06 -23.70
C ASP A 1177 -2.11 -34.46 -23.95
N TRP A 1178 -1.16 -34.89 -23.12
CA TRP A 1178 0.27 -34.63 -23.23
C TRP A 1178 1.01 -35.91 -23.60
N SER A 1179 1.92 -35.84 -24.58
CA SER A 1179 2.78 -36.94 -24.99
C SER A 1179 4.08 -36.96 -24.19
N ASN A 1180 4.59 -38.13 -23.83
CA ASN A 1180 5.89 -38.26 -23.18
C ASN A 1180 7.03 -38.13 -24.20
N LEU A 1181 8.04 -37.32 -23.90
CA LEU A 1181 9.34 -37.38 -24.57
C LEU A 1181 10.21 -38.39 -23.81
N VAL A 1182 10.55 -39.51 -24.45
CA VAL A 1182 11.32 -40.60 -23.84
C VAL A 1182 12.79 -40.55 -24.26
N PRO A 1183 13.75 -40.97 -23.41
CA PRO A 1183 13.58 -41.54 -22.06
C PRO A 1183 13.30 -40.49 -20.98
N ASP A 1184 12.97 -40.96 -19.78
CA ASP A 1184 13.09 -40.16 -18.55
C ASP A 1184 14.58 -39.96 -18.20
N ILE A 1185 14.93 -38.86 -17.54
CA ILE A 1185 16.32 -38.50 -17.22
C ILE A 1185 16.51 -38.41 -15.70
N VAL A 1186 17.51 -39.12 -15.17
CA VAL A 1186 18.01 -38.89 -13.80
C VAL A 1186 19.00 -37.73 -13.84
N ALA A 1187 18.75 -36.68 -13.05
CA ALA A 1187 19.61 -35.50 -12.99
C ALA A 1187 20.99 -35.84 -12.40
N ALA A 1188 22.05 -35.48 -13.12
CA ALA A 1188 23.44 -35.72 -12.71
C ALA A 1188 24.07 -34.53 -11.95
N GLY A 1189 23.36 -33.40 -11.85
CA GLY A 1189 23.80 -32.17 -11.21
C GLY A 1189 22.67 -31.13 -11.19
N ALA A 1190 22.98 -29.88 -10.82
CA ALA A 1190 22.02 -28.77 -10.68
C ALA A 1190 21.27 -28.39 -11.98
N VAL A 1191 21.77 -28.84 -13.14
CA VAL A 1191 21.20 -28.56 -14.46
C VAL A 1191 21.06 -29.86 -15.25
N THR A 1192 19.92 -30.05 -15.91
CA THR A 1192 19.63 -31.18 -16.79
C THR A 1192 19.10 -30.71 -18.14
N THR A 1193 19.41 -31.45 -19.21
CA THR A 1193 19.04 -31.10 -20.60
C THR A 1193 18.45 -32.30 -21.33
N GLN A 1194 17.41 -32.08 -22.16
CA GLN A 1194 16.84 -33.08 -23.07
C GLN A 1194 16.55 -32.48 -24.45
N MET A 1195 16.65 -33.30 -25.50
CA MET A 1195 16.36 -32.90 -26.88
C MET A 1195 15.08 -33.55 -27.41
N ASP A 1196 14.16 -32.76 -27.97
CA ASP A 1196 13.06 -33.23 -28.81
C ASP A 1196 13.44 -33.08 -30.30
N THR A 1197 13.81 -34.20 -30.91
CA THR A 1197 14.11 -34.31 -32.35
C THR A 1197 12.86 -34.62 -33.19
N THR A 1198 11.68 -34.67 -32.58
CA THR A 1198 10.42 -35.18 -33.18
C THR A 1198 9.40 -34.08 -33.49
N ILE A 1199 9.85 -32.82 -33.56
CA ILE A 1199 9.04 -31.65 -33.95
C ILE A 1199 8.71 -31.71 -35.45
N GLY A 1200 9.69 -32.09 -36.27
CA GLY A 1200 9.53 -32.23 -37.72
C GLY A 1200 9.06 -30.93 -38.39
N THR A 1201 7.87 -30.95 -39.00
CA THR A 1201 7.24 -29.79 -39.64
C THR A 1201 6.06 -29.23 -38.84
N ALA A 1202 5.98 -29.48 -37.54
CA ALA A 1202 4.92 -28.92 -36.70
C ALA A 1202 5.07 -27.39 -36.59
N PRO A 1203 3.97 -26.61 -36.74
CA PRO A 1203 4.03 -25.15 -36.68
C PRO A 1203 4.23 -24.61 -35.25
N ALA A 1204 3.94 -25.43 -34.24
CA ALA A 1204 4.14 -25.13 -32.82
C ALA A 1204 4.39 -26.42 -32.02
N ARG A 1205 5.05 -26.25 -30.87
CA ARG A 1205 5.35 -27.31 -29.91
C ARG A 1205 5.43 -26.67 -28.52
N PHE A 1206 4.66 -27.22 -27.59
CA PHE A 1206 4.55 -26.77 -26.20
C PHE A 1206 5.12 -27.88 -25.31
N TYR A 1207 5.85 -27.51 -24.27
CA TYR A 1207 6.54 -28.44 -23.39
C TYR A 1207 6.17 -28.22 -21.91
N ARG A 1208 6.42 -29.25 -21.10
CA ARG A 1208 6.59 -29.15 -19.65
C ARG A 1208 7.56 -30.23 -19.18
N VAL A 1209 8.17 -30.03 -18.02
CA VAL A 1209 8.99 -31.06 -17.38
C VAL A 1209 8.33 -31.45 -16.06
N LEU A 1210 8.27 -32.74 -15.78
CA LEU A 1210 7.70 -33.29 -14.54
C LEU A 1210 8.84 -33.90 -13.71
N LEU A 1211 8.91 -33.55 -12.43
CA LEU A 1211 9.57 -34.39 -11.43
C LEU A 1211 8.76 -35.67 -11.26
N LEU A 1212 9.40 -36.84 -11.34
CA LEU A 1212 8.78 -38.13 -11.06
C LEU A 1212 9.00 -38.53 -9.58
N PRO A 1213 8.08 -39.33 -8.98
CA PRO A 1213 8.19 -39.79 -7.59
C PRO A 1213 9.47 -40.57 -7.26
#